data_AF-A0AA88XT30-F1
#
_entry.id   AF-A0AA88XT30-F1
#
_cell.length_a   1.000
_cell.length_b   1.000
_cell.length_c   1.000
_cell.angle_alpha   90.00
_cell.angle_beta   90.00
_cell.angle_gamma   90.00
#
_symmetry.space_group_name_H-M   'P 1'
#
loop_
_entity.id
_entity.type
_entity.pdbx_description
1 polymer ?
#
loop_
_entity_poly.entity_id
_entity_poly.type
_entity_poly.pdbx_seq_one_letter_code
_entity_poly.pdbx_strand_id
1 'polypeptide(L)'
;MHWIPVGASLFASNIGSIHFVGLAGSGAASGIGVGLYELNALYILMILGYFFLPVYIASGVYTMPEYMKRRFGGQRIQIYLAVLALLVYIFTKISADLYAGAIFIEQSLRWDIYGAITLLLGVAAIFTITGGLTAVIWTDFIQTIIMIIGAFVLMILSFNEVGGLSGMIEKYPNAIANSSRYSNLSCGKPREDFMHLFRDARTGDFPWPGLIGISINSIWYWCSDQVIVQRALAGKSYDHGKAGTIECGYFKILPLFLLVFPGMIARILFPETVACADPESCTRVCGIPTGCSNIAYPSLVINLMPPGARGMMLAVMMAALMSSLTSIFNSSSTIFAMDIWTRFRKSASELEIMIVGRVFVAILVVISILWIPVIRVSQGSDLFVYIQQVSSFMQPPICCVFLLGLFWSRINEAGAFFSLVIGMTVGLVRFIVEYSYTVPDCTTGLPDPRPAIIKDFHYLYFSPFLFVLTGVSAIVISLLTKPVDPRCLQRLTFWTRHSKEPRLDIDTWLEQERISQQGLGSQAEKDLYQMKDVCKLEGSEKHDGKISVASSLYMCTSRQNRGSAGGYFLAGRNMNWIPVGASLFASNIGSIHFVGLAGSGAASGIAIGLYELNVYTMPEYLQRRFGGQRIQIYLAVLALLAYIFTKISADLYAGALFIEQALKWDIYGAISLLLAIAALFTITGGLTAVIWTDFIQTIIMIIGAFTLMFLGKKIYKCGMVEKYAQAMANSTVYSNSTCGRPRDDYIHLFRDPVTGDLPWPGIIGLSINSVWYWCSDQVIVQRALAGKTYDHAKAGTILCGFLKILPLFLLVFPGMIARILYPETIACVDPEVCKQVCGSSSGCSNIAYPTMVISLMPPGARGMMLAVMMAALMSSLTSIFNSSSTIFAMDIWTRIRKSASELEIMIVGRVFVIFLVVVSIAWIPVIRASQGSELFVYIQQVSSFMQPPICCIFLLGLFWPRLNELGAFVALVVGMIVGLIRFIVEYAYTVPDCLSGLPDPRPSIVKDFHYLYFATFLFVLTGICAVSISLITKPIDSRCLERLTWWSRNSKQPRLDIDKWMAGEEVFEPMSDLDDKEGSTNVNHKDNNSKENGT
;
A
#
# COMPACT_ATOMS: atom_id res chain seq x y z
N MET A 1 -5.62 11.65 -8.57
CA MET A 1 -5.84 11.85 -7.07
C MET A 1 -4.90 12.93 -6.53
N HIS A 2 -5.54 13.79 -5.77
CA HIS A 2 -4.80 14.83 -5.06
C HIS A 2 -3.64 14.23 -4.23
N TRP A 3 -2.31 14.78 -3.98
CA TRP A 3 -1.03 14.32 -3.42
C TRP A 3 -1.19 13.88 -1.95
N ILE A 4 -2.47 14.34 -1.30
CA ILE A 4 -2.61 14.02 0.14
C ILE A 4 -3.02 12.56 0.26
N PRO A 5 -4.01 12.09 -0.50
CA PRO A 5 -4.35 10.67 -0.39
C PRO A 5 -3.29 9.77 -1.03
N VAL A 6 -2.41 10.30 -1.95
CA VAL A 6 -1.34 9.51 -2.59
C VAL A 6 -0.17 9.32 -1.60
N GLY A 7 0.19 10.42 -0.87
CA GLY A 7 1.24 10.35 0.17
C GLY A 7 0.86 9.43 1.33
N ALA A 8 -0.47 9.57 1.79
CA ALA A 8 -1.04 8.73 2.87
C ALA A 8 -1.14 7.27 2.44
N SER A 9 -1.47 7.07 1.20
CA SER A 9 -1.54 5.70 0.70
C SER A 9 -0.15 5.06 0.56
N LEU A 10 0.98 5.88 0.10
CA LEU A 10 2.37 5.37 0.07
C LEU A 10 2.87 5.01 1.47
N PHE A 11 2.47 5.82 2.39
CA PHE A 11 2.85 5.56 3.78
C PHE A 11 2.09 4.36 4.35
N ALA A 12 0.71 4.28 4.11
CA ALA A 12 -0.12 3.20 4.65
C ALA A 12 0.23 1.85 4.02
N SER A 13 0.80 1.90 2.83
CA SER A 13 1.18 0.65 2.15
C SER A 13 2.48 0.08 2.68
N ASN A 14 3.27 1.03 3.31
CA ASN A 14 4.52 0.57 3.97
C ASN A 14 4.31 0.26 5.43
N ILE A 15 3.42 1.12 5.99
CA ILE A 15 3.23 0.96 7.44
C ILE A 15 1.98 0.11 7.69
N GLY A 16 2.27 -1.30 7.66
CA GLY A 16 1.20 -2.36 7.88
C GLY A 16 1.51 -3.25 9.07
N SER A 17 0.99 -4.39 9.19
CA SER A 17 1.09 -5.34 10.33
C SER A 17 2.53 -5.82 10.52
N ILE A 18 3.42 -5.68 9.45
CA ILE A 18 4.84 -6.08 9.56
C ILE A 18 5.62 -5.04 10.38
N HIS A 19 5.27 -3.83 10.26
CA HIS A 19 5.98 -2.74 10.96
C HIS A 19 5.52 -2.62 12.41
N PHE A 20 4.14 -3.00 12.66
CA PHE A 20 3.66 -2.92 14.04
C PHE A 20 4.14 -4.14 14.84
N VAL A 21 4.29 -5.24 14.12
CA VAL A 21 4.73 -6.47 14.83
C VAL A 21 6.23 -6.66 14.63
N GLY A 22 6.75 -6.39 13.48
CA GLY A 22 8.15 -6.71 13.13
C GLY A 22 9.11 -5.58 13.55
N LEU A 23 8.76 -4.28 13.18
CA LEU A 23 9.66 -3.13 13.47
C LEU A 23 9.65 -2.84 14.98
N ALA A 24 8.45 -2.94 15.59
CA ALA A 24 8.38 -2.74 17.06
C ALA A 24 9.07 -3.90 17.80
N GLY A 25 8.88 -5.08 17.27
CA GLY A 25 9.59 -6.26 17.84
C GLY A 25 11.11 -6.12 17.76
N SER A 26 11.55 -5.52 16.60
CA SER A 26 13.01 -5.33 16.46
C SER A 26 13.50 -4.21 17.38
N GLY A 27 12.62 -3.19 17.59
CA GLY A 27 12.93 -2.14 18.58
C GLY A 27 13.02 -2.72 20.00
N ALA A 28 12.14 -3.73 20.27
CA ALA A 28 12.14 -4.38 21.60
C ALA A 28 13.37 -5.27 21.78
N ALA A 29 13.83 -5.79 20.65
CA ALA A 29 14.94 -6.78 20.75
C ALA A 29 16.29 -6.06 20.68
N SER A 30 16.37 -4.90 19.87
CA SER A 30 17.76 -4.47 19.56
C SER A 30 17.87 -2.96 19.78
N GLY A 31 16.77 -2.24 20.19
CA GLY A 31 16.90 -0.81 20.54
C GLY A 31 16.65 0.07 19.30
N ILE A 32 17.20 1.35 19.12
CA ILE A 32 16.74 2.38 18.16
C ILE A 32 17.41 2.15 16.80
N GLY A 33 18.36 1.18 16.72
CA GLY A 33 19.16 0.92 15.48
C GLY A 33 18.26 0.58 14.28
N VAL A 34 17.11 -0.05 14.46
CA VAL A 34 16.24 -0.47 13.34
C VAL A 34 15.52 0.74 12.75
N GLY A 35 15.54 1.87 13.54
CA GLY A 35 14.91 3.15 13.08
C GLY A 35 15.63 3.73 11.86
N LEU A 36 16.87 3.18 11.53
CA LEU A 36 17.64 3.68 10.37
C LEU A 36 16.94 3.33 9.05
N TYR A 37 16.13 2.26 9.03
CA TYR A 37 15.39 1.88 7.81
C TYR A 37 14.31 2.91 7.47
N GLU A 38 13.82 3.51 8.59
CA GLU A 38 12.70 4.47 8.32
C GLU A 38 13.25 5.85 7.97
N LEU A 39 14.35 6.18 8.59
CA LEU A 39 14.89 7.51 8.31
C LEU A 39 15.53 7.52 6.93
N ASN A 40 16.10 6.31 6.55
CA ASN A 40 16.70 6.23 5.20
C ASN A 40 15.63 6.34 4.11
N ALA A 41 14.48 5.95 4.34
CA ALA A 41 13.37 5.93 3.36
C ALA A 41 12.95 7.36 2.98
N LEU A 42 13.20 8.35 3.94
CA LEU A 42 12.90 9.76 3.65
C LEU A 42 13.63 10.25 2.39
N TYR A 43 14.88 9.77 2.26
CA TYR A 43 15.69 10.26 1.12
C TYR A 43 15.36 9.48 -0.16
N ILE A 44 15.02 8.29 0.03
CA ILE A 44 14.75 7.46 -1.17
C ILE A 44 13.40 7.86 -1.78
N LEU A 45 12.49 8.25 -1.01
CA LEU A 45 11.20 8.69 -1.51
C LEU A 45 11.32 9.98 -2.31
N MET A 46 12.37 10.82 -1.96
CA MET A 46 12.65 11.99 -2.82
C MET A 46 13.21 11.54 -4.18
N ILE A 47 13.97 10.43 -4.06
CA ILE A 47 14.51 9.90 -5.33
C ILE A 47 13.38 9.33 -6.19
N LEU A 48 12.45 8.78 -5.56
CA LEU A 48 11.31 8.25 -6.34
C LEU A 48 10.56 9.39 -7.01
N GLY A 49 10.26 10.49 -6.28
CA GLY A 49 9.43 11.60 -6.78
C GLY A 49 10.18 12.39 -7.86
N TYR A 50 11.54 12.50 -7.75
CA TYR A 50 12.23 13.49 -8.62
C TYR A 50 12.96 12.77 -9.76
N PHE A 51 13.27 11.43 -9.49
CA PHE A 51 14.08 10.80 -10.58
C PHE A 51 13.27 9.67 -11.24
N PHE A 52 12.51 8.94 -10.59
CA PHE A 52 11.87 7.74 -11.17
C PHE A 52 10.48 8.07 -11.69
N LEU A 53 9.81 8.94 -11.01
CA LEU A 53 8.39 9.17 -11.34
C LEU A 53 8.25 9.93 -12.67
N PRO A 54 9.12 10.82 -12.99
CA PRO A 54 9.02 11.56 -14.27
C PRO A 54 9.24 10.61 -15.48
N VAL A 55 10.12 9.62 -15.27
CA VAL A 55 10.39 8.70 -16.37
C VAL A 55 9.23 7.71 -16.53
N TYR A 56 8.68 7.32 -15.42
CA TYR A 56 7.60 6.32 -15.47
C TYR A 56 6.34 6.94 -16.09
N ILE A 57 6.11 8.20 -15.80
CA ILE A 57 4.93 8.87 -16.37
C ILE A 57 5.16 9.19 -17.85
N ALA A 58 6.46 9.61 -18.22
CA ALA A 58 6.79 9.91 -19.61
C ALA A 58 6.76 8.65 -20.49
N SER A 59 6.89 7.43 -19.84
CA SER A 59 6.99 6.16 -20.56
C SER A 59 5.62 5.56 -20.73
N GLY A 60 4.51 6.08 -20.12
CA GLY A 60 3.11 5.64 -20.22
C GLY A 60 2.93 4.17 -19.88
N VAL A 61 3.90 3.59 -18.90
CA VAL A 61 3.89 2.14 -18.55
C VAL A 61 3.08 1.98 -17.27
N TYR A 62 2.35 0.89 -17.21
CA TYR A 62 1.48 0.61 -16.08
C TYR A 62 2.15 -0.35 -15.09
N THR A 63 3.22 -1.26 -15.63
CA THR A 63 3.96 -2.15 -14.71
C THR A 63 5.47 -1.95 -14.92
N MET A 64 6.19 -2.30 -13.81
CA MET A 64 7.67 -2.10 -13.90
C MET A 64 8.31 -3.06 -14.88
N PRO A 65 7.69 -4.32 -14.99
CA PRO A 65 8.25 -5.21 -16.04
C PRO A 65 7.94 -4.70 -17.44
N GLU A 66 6.76 -4.01 -17.58
CA GLU A 66 6.45 -3.40 -18.86
C GLU A 66 7.41 -2.26 -19.21
N TYR A 67 7.80 -1.48 -18.11
CA TYR A 67 8.84 -0.47 -18.36
C TYR A 67 10.15 -1.09 -18.84
N MET A 68 10.54 -2.27 -18.28
CA MET A 68 11.84 -2.91 -18.64
C MET A 68 11.76 -3.44 -20.06
N LYS A 69 10.51 -3.89 -20.45
CA LYS A 69 10.35 -4.37 -21.83
C LYS A 69 10.47 -3.22 -22.83
N ARG A 70 9.90 -2.10 -22.48
CA ARG A 70 9.96 -0.93 -23.41
C ARG A 70 11.40 -0.36 -23.45
N ARG A 71 12.17 -0.59 -22.26
CA ARG A 71 13.55 -0.07 -22.22
C ARG A 71 14.53 -0.98 -22.93
N PHE A 72 14.45 -2.19 -22.82
CA PHE A 72 15.56 -3.07 -23.27
C PHE A 72 15.07 -3.96 -24.41
N GLY A 73 13.76 -3.96 -24.71
CA GLY A 73 13.28 -4.80 -25.83
C GLY A 73 13.42 -6.30 -25.53
N GLY A 74 12.49 -7.24 -26.07
CA GLY A 74 12.70 -8.68 -25.81
C GLY A 74 11.72 -9.19 -24.73
N GLN A 75 11.28 -10.42 -24.94
CA GLN A 75 10.21 -11.06 -24.13
C GLN A 75 10.81 -11.80 -22.93
N ARG A 76 12.13 -11.94 -22.90
CA ARG A 76 12.78 -12.76 -21.86
C ARG A 76 12.94 -11.96 -20.56
N ILE A 77 13.23 -10.65 -20.56
CA ILE A 77 13.53 -9.86 -19.34
C ILE A 77 12.21 -9.52 -18.63
N GLN A 78 11.15 -9.28 -19.46
CA GLN A 78 9.83 -8.98 -18.86
C GLN A 78 9.29 -10.19 -18.08
N ILE A 79 9.40 -11.47 -18.67
CA ILE A 79 8.87 -12.70 -18.00
C ILE A 79 9.75 -13.03 -16.79
N TYR A 80 11.03 -12.81 -17.01
CA TYR A 80 11.94 -13.14 -15.89
C TYR A 80 11.66 -12.23 -14.69
N LEU A 81 11.45 -10.93 -14.85
CA LEU A 81 11.25 -9.97 -13.75
C LEU A 81 9.85 -10.14 -13.14
N ALA A 82 8.84 -10.61 -14.09
CA ALA A 82 7.48 -10.88 -13.57
C ALA A 82 7.47 -12.12 -12.68
N VAL A 83 8.18 -13.18 -13.01
CA VAL A 83 8.25 -14.41 -12.17
C VAL A 83 9.03 -14.12 -10.88
N LEU A 84 10.11 -13.39 -11.02
CA LEU A 84 10.92 -13.07 -9.82
C LEU A 84 10.15 -12.17 -8.85
N ALA A 85 9.42 -11.15 -9.38
CA ALA A 85 8.62 -10.24 -8.52
C ALA A 85 7.53 -11.03 -7.78
N LEU A 86 6.90 -12.17 -8.51
CA LEU A 86 5.86 -12.98 -7.84
C LEU A 86 6.47 -13.87 -6.75
N LEU A 87 7.75 -14.33 -7.00
CA LEU A 87 8.43 -15.16 -5.98
C LEU A 87 8.81 -14.32 -4.76
N VAL A 88 9.22 -13.06 -4.95
CA VAL A 88 9.61 -12.18 -3.82
C VAL A 88 8.36 -11.80 -3.02
N TYR A 89 7.18 -11.74 -3.73
CA TYR A 89 5.91 -11.43 -2.99
C TYR A 89 5.51 -12.58 -2.08
N ILE A 90 5.82 -13.90 -2.49
CA ILE A 90 5.50 -15.07 -1.65
C ILE A 90 6.38 -15.09 -0.41
N PHE A 91 7.76 -14.72 -0.57
CA PHE A 91 8.68 -14.95 0.58
C PHE A 91 8.76 -13.74 1.48
N THR A 92 8.38 -12.49 0.98
CA THR A 92 8.69 -11.33 1.82
C THR A 92 7.44 -10.52 2.10
N LYS A 93 6.35 -10.78 1.39
CA LYS A 93 5.27 -9.82 1.63
C LYS A 93 4.03 -10.57 2.11
N ILE A 94 3.50 -11.73 1.24
CA ILE A 94 2.20 -12.35 1.55
C ILE A 94 2.34 -13.20 2.81
N SER A 95 3.43 -13.99 2.95
CA SER A 95 3.59 -14.90 4.11
C SER A 95 3.94 -14.12 5.37
N ALA A 96 4.71 -13.00 5.23
CA ALA A 96 5.08 -12.19 6.43
C ALA A 96 3.90 -11.34 6.91
N ASP A 97 3.06 -10.93 5.93
CA ASP A 97 1.89 -10.11 6.33
C ASP A 97 0.83 -10.99 6.98
N LEU A 98 0.63 -12.29 6.46
CA LEU A 98 -0.35 -13.22 7.06
C LEU A 98 0.11 -13.69 8.44
N TYR A 99 1.54 -13.81 8.52
CA TYR A 99 2.09 -14.26 9.82
C TYR A 99 2.01 -13.13 10.85
N ALA A 100 2.42 -11.89 10.48
CA ALA A 100 2.36 -10.72 11.39
C ALA A 100 0.91 -10.44 11.81
N GLY A 101 -0.10 -10.62 10.87
CA GLY A 101 -1.56 -10.45 11.18
C GLY A 101 -2.10 -11.55 12.08
N ALA A 102 -1.63 -12.77 11.90
CA ALA A 102 -2.08 -13.90 12.72
C ALA A 102 -1.56 -13.79 14.16
N ILE A 103 -0.24 -13.19 14.35
CA ILE A 103 0.30 -13.00 15.69
C ILE A 103 -0.54 -11.96 16.45
N PHE A 104 -0.88 -11.16 15.74
CA PHE A 104 -1.69 -10.06 16.37
C PHE A 104 -3.06 -10.55 16.77
N ILE A 105 -3.92 -11.37 15.95
CA ILE A 105 -5.25 -11.95 16.29
C ILE A 105 -5.09 -13.01 17.38
N GLU A 106 -3.90 -13.66 17.34
CA GLU A 106 -3.65 -14.70 18.36
C GLU A 106 -3.45 -14.05 19.74
N GLN A 107 -2.80 -12.81 19.69
CA GLN A 107 -2.48 -12.15 20.98
C GLN A 107 -3.74 -11.41 21.49
N SER A 108 -4.65 -11.01 20.58
CA SER A 108 -5.80 -10.20 21.01
C SER A 108 -7.02 -11.05 21.28
N LEU A 109 -7.42 -12.21 20.45
CA LEU A 109 -8.66 -12.94 20.55
C LEU A 109 -8.37 -14.39 21.01
N ARG A 110 -6.94 -14.71 21.26
CA ARG A 110 -6.45 -16.02 21.72
C ARG A 110 -6.97 -17.12 20.80
N TRP A 111 -7.12 -16.89 19.53
CA TRP A 111 -7.55 -17.84 18.50
C TRP A 111 -6.32 -18.59 17.95
N ASP A 112 -6.67 -19.77 17.31
CA ASP A 112 -5.59 -20.55 16.66
C ASP A 112 -5.06 -19.82 15.41
N ILE A 113 -3.64 -19.78 15.23
CA ILE A 113 -2.92 -19.01 14.19
C ILE A 113 -3.50 -19.34 12.81
N TYR A 114 -4.04 -20.69 12.61
CA TYR A 114 -4.56 -21.05 11.27
C TYR A 114 -6.03 -20.62 11.15
N GLY A 115 -6.84 -20.60 12.41
CA GLY A 115 -8.20 -20.02 12.45
C GLY A 115 -8.17 -18.50 12.18
N ALA A 116 -7.02 -17.76 12.58
CA ALA A 116 -6.84 -16.30 12.36
C ALA A 116 -6.44 -16.00 10.91
N ILE A 117 -5.70 -16.95 10.36
CA ILE A 117 -5.25 -16.79 8.95
C ILE A 117 -6.41 -17.05 8.00
N THR A 118 -7.33 -18.14 8.30
CA THR A 118 -8.53 -18.43 7.49
C THR A 118 -9.54 -17.27 7.56
N LEU A 119 -9.74 -16.65 8.73
CA LEU A 119 -10.60 -15.49 8.87
C LEU A 119 -10.01 -14.27 8.11
N LEU A 120 -8.59 -14.14 8.15
CA LEU A 120 -7.94 -13.00 7.50
C LEU A 120 -7.99 -13.15 5.98
N LEU A 121 -7.92 -14.41 5.51
CA LEU A 121 -7.93 -14.66 4.05
C LEU A 121 -9.34 -14.60 3.51
N GLY A 122 -10.46 -14.97 4.43
CA GLY A 122 -11.87 -14.86 4.08
C GLY A 122 -12.32 -13.42 3.86
N VAL A 123 -11.76 -12.55 4.69
CA VAL A 123 -12.13 -11.12 4.65
C VAL A 123 -11.34 -10.42 3.53
N ALA A 124 -10.04 -10.80 3.31
CA ALA A 124 -9.18 -10.21 2.25
C ALA A 124 -9.63 -10.66 0.88
N ALA A 125 -10.21 -11.90 0.75
CA ALA A 125 -10.76 -12.49 -0.53
C ALA A 125 -12.06 -11.80 -0.92
N ILE A 126 -12.97 -11.40 0.05
CA ILE A 126 -14.22 -10.67 -0.21
C ILE A 126 -13.94 -9.25 -0.68
N PHE A 127 -12.79 -8.66 -0.28
CA PHE A 127 -12.49 -7.25 -0.60
C PHE A 127 -11.63 -7.18 -1.89
N THR A 128 -10.87 -8.31 -2.15
CA THR A 128 -10.07 -8.35 -3.38
C THR A 128 -10.97 -8.66 -4.58
N ILE A 129 -12.30 -9.38 -4.28
CA ILE A 129 -13.27 -9.74 -5.36
C ILE A 129 -14.22 -8.59 -5.61
N THR A 130 -14.46 -7.59 -4.59
CA THR A 130 -15.52 -6.61 -4.69
C THR A 130 -14.92 -5.21 -4.85
N GLY A 131 -13.36 -4.93 -4.77
CA GLY A 131 -12.90 -3.52 -4.64
C GLY A 131 -11.85 -3.20 -5.67
N GLY A 132 -11.63 -1.91 -6.35
CA GLY A 132 -10.70 -1.26 -7.34
C GLY A 132 -9.66 -0.41 -6.61
N LEU A 133 -8.33 -0.17 -7.18
CA LEU A 133 -7.12 0.52 -6.66
C LEU A 133 -7.50 1.89 -6.10
N THR A 134 -8.79 2.55 -6.60
CA THR A 134 -9.24 3.89 -6.08
C THR A 134 -9.95 3.71 -4.76
N ALA A 135 -10.72 2.63 -4.61
CA ALA A 135 -11.37 2.32 -3.33
C ALA A 135 -10.35 1.94 -2.26
N VAL A 136 -9.17 1.44 -2.67
CA VAL A 136 -8.12 0.98 -1.74
C VAL A 136 -7.29 2.20 -1.25
N ILE A 137 -7.15 3.20 -2.10
CA ILE A 137 -6.34 4.36 -1.74
C ILE A 137 -7.16 5.28 -0.80
N TRP A 138 -8.53 5.30 -0.93
CA TRP A 138 -9.37 6.13 -0.04
C TRP A 138 -9.50 5.46 1.34
N THR A 139 -9.55 4.14 1.31
CA THR A 139 -9.58 3.44 2.64
C THR A 139 -8.23 3.54 3.33
N ASP A 140 -7.12 3.65 2.60
CA ASP A 140 -5.78 3.82 3.16
C ASP A 140 -5.59 5.22 3.74
N PHE A 141 -6.25 6.07 3.11
CA PHE A 141 -6.10 7.46 3.59
C PHE A 141 -6.76 7.61 4.96
N ILE A 142 -8.07 7.13 5.11
CA ILE A 142 -8.75 7.22 6.42
C ILE A 142 -8.06 6.34 7.45
N GLN A 143 -7.45 5.22 6.94
CA GLN A 143 -6.76 4.30 7.85
C GLN A 143 -5.45 4.92 8.37
N THR A 144 -4.69 5.54 7.56
CA THR A 144 -3.41 6.15 7.98
C THR A 144 -3.64 7.23 9.05
N ILE A 145 -4.89 7.95 8.96
CA ILE A 145 -5.19 9.02 9.97
C ILE A 145 -5.48 8.38 11.32
N ILE A 146 -6.24 7.34 11.26
CA ILE A 146 -6.65 6.72 12.53
C ILE A 146 -5.46 5.93 13.13
N MET A 147 -4.46 5.39 12.27
CA MET A 147 -3.29 4.60 12.73
C MET A 147 -2.27 5.53 13.40
N ILE A 148 -2.14 6.68 12.80
CA ILE A 148 -1.12 7.61 13.35
C ILE A 148 -1.63 8.15 14.70
N ILE A 149 -3.07 8.44 14.78
CA ILE A 149 -3.60 8.97 16.06
C ILE A 149 -3.51 7.88 17.12
N GLY A 150 -3.82 6.58 16.72
CA GLY A 150 -3.76 5.47 17.70
C GLY A 150 -2.33 5.21 18.16
N ALA A 151 -1.23 5.25 17.25
CA ALA A 151 0.16 5.00 17.61
C ALA A 151 0.73 6.15 18.47
N PHE A 152 0.05 7.35 18.27
CA PHE A 152 0.52 8.50 19.09
C PHE A 152 -0.02 8.39 20.50
N VAL A 153 -1.30 7.98 20.58
CA VAL A 153 -1.93 7.81 21.94
C VAL A 153 -1.15 6.69 22.69
N LEU A 154 -0.72 5.64 22.00
CA LEU A 154 0.01 4.53 22.70
C LEU A 154 1.43 4.97 23.08
N MET A 155 2.08 5.69 22.16
CA MET A 155 3.40 6.21 22.51
C MET A 155 3.34 7.07 23.78
N ILE A 156 2.27 7.99 23.86
CA ILE A 156 2.18 8.91 25.06
C ILE A 156 1.92 8.05 26.30
N LEU A 157 1.04 7.03 26.20
CA LEU A 157 0.76 6.18 27.36
C LEU A 157 1.98 5.35 27.75
N SER A 158 2.78 4.90 26.70
CA SER A 158 3.99 4.03 26.96
C SER A 158 5.07 4.88 27.67
N PHE A 159 5.11 6.11 27.30
CA PHE A 159 6.18 6.95 27.93
C PHE A 159 5.78 7.42 29.32
N ASN A 160 4.45 7.56 29.52
CA ASN A 160 3.99 7.93 30.87
C ASN A 160 4.20 6.78 31.85
N GLU A 161 4.14 5.53 31.27
CA GLU A 161 4.27 4.36 32.19
C GLU A 161 5.73 4.08 32.52
N VAL A 162 6.64 4.50 31.68
CA VAL A 162 8.05 4.09 31.89
C VAL A 162 8.83 5.27 32.48
N GLY A 163 8.02 6.50 32.81
CA GLY A 163 8.63 7.65 33.53
C GLY A 163 9.38 8.56 32.56
N GLY A 164 8.88 8.59 31.19
CA GLY A 164 9.46 9.50 30.15
C GLY A 164 10.68 8.85 29.46
N LEU A 165 11.33 9.54 28.63
CA LEU A 165 12.48 9.04 27.84
C LEU A 165 13.66 8.69 28.75
N SER A 166 13.75 9.56 29.96
CA SER A 166 14.86 9.25 30.90
C SER A 166 14.62 7.91 31.61
N GLY A 167 13.31 7.60 31.86
CA GLY A 167 12.94 6.30 32.50
C GLY A 167 13.20 5.11 31.56
N MET A 168 13.02 5.33 30.29
CA MET A 168 13.24 4.24 29.32
C MET A 168 14.74 3.94 29.20
N ILE A 169 15.52 5.04 29.15
CA ILE A 169 16.98 4.84 28.96
C ILE A 169 17.58 4.19 30.20
N GLU A 170 16.98 4.47 31.32
CA GLU A 170 17.56 3.93 32.58
C GLU A 170 17.11 2.47 32.78
N LYS A 171 15.91 2.05 32.31
CA LYS A 171 15.31 0.76 32.71
C LYS A 171 15.49 -0.27 31.58
N TYR A 172 15.83 0.11 30.38
CA TYR A 172 15.92 -0.83 29.22
C TYR A 172 17.10 -1.80 29.39
N PRO A 173 18.25 -1.38 29.90
CA PRO A 173 19.36 -2.32 30.04
C PRO A 173 19.06 -3.41 31.08
N ASN A 174 18.06 -3.12 31.93
CA ASN A 174 17.76 -4.13 32.97
C ASN A 174 16.48 -4.90 32.63
N ALA A 175 16.02 -4.81 31.39
CA ALA A 175 14.74 -5.45 31.01
C ALA A 175 14.98 -6.89 30.54
N ILE A 176 15.30 -7.79 31.56
CA ILE A 176 15.61 -9.20 31.26
C ILE A 176 14.57 -10.08 31.97
N ALA A 177 14.22 -11.27 31.28
CA ALA A 177 13.25 -12.19 31.93
C ALA A 177 13.90 -12.93 33.10
N ASN A 178 13.17 -13.26 34.13
CA ASN A 178 13.66 -13.93 35.36
C ASN A 178 14.26 -15.31 35.04
N SER A 179 13.67 -15.98 34.03
CA SER A 179 14.15 -17.31 33.62
C SER A 179 15.54 -17.23 32.97
N SER A 180 15.94 -16.06 32.39
CA SER A 180 17.23 -15.81 31.72
C SER A 180 18.24 -15.19 32.69
N ARG A 181 17.74 -14.62 33.87
CA ARG A 181 18.54 -13.97 34.92
C ARG A 181 19.19 -15.01 35.84
N TYR A 182 18.60 -16.28 35.98
CA TYR A 182 19.05 -17.32 36.95
C TYR A 182 19.77 -18.45 36.21
N SER A 183 19.77 -18.42 34.73
CA SER A 183 20.39 -19.50 33.93
C SER A 183 21.68 -18.98 33.27
N ASN A 184 22.65 -17.87 34.02
CA ASN A 184 23.94 -17.36 33.52
C ASN A 184 24.01 -17.40 31.99
N LEU A 185 22.82 -17.25 31.25
CA LEU A 185 22.82 -17.29 29.77
C LEU A 185 22.99 -15.87 29.21
N SER A 186 24.04 -15.57 28.32
CA SER A 186 24.27 -14.27 27.63
C SER A 186 23.13 -13.93 26.69
N CYS A 187 22.06 -14.80 26.60
CA CYS A 187 20.98 -14.68 25.61
C CYS A 187 19.74 -14.07 26.28
N GLY A 188 19.20 -12.88 25.59
CA GLY A 188 17.97 -12.26 26.16
C GLY A 188 18.30 -10.95 26.88
N LYS A 189 19.82 -10.57 26.90
CA LYS A 189 20.22 -9.25 27.43
C LYS A 189 20.23 -8.22 26.29
N PRO A 190 19.61 -7.06 26.66
CA PRO A 190 19.63 -6.00 25.63
C PRO A 190 21.06 -5.51 25.34
N ARG A 191 21.21 -5.09 24.27
CA ARG A 191 22.57 -4.62 23.88
C ARG A 191 22.93 -3.34 24.62
N GLU A 192 24.26 -3.12 24.74
CA GLU A 192 24.74 -1.95 25.53
C GLU A 192 24.63 -0.67 24.69
N ASP A 193 24.64 -0.82 23.36
CA ASP A 193 24.56 0.40 22.52
C ASP A 193 23.13 0.56 21.97
N PHE A 194 22.09 0.24 22.72
CA PHE A 194 20.68 0.17 22.28
C PHE A 194 20.19 1.56 21.86
N MET A 195 20.85 2.75 22.26
CA MET A 195 20.39 4.09 21.86
C MET A 195 21.28 4.65 20.74
N HIS A 196 22.22 3.79 20.18
CA HIS A 196 23.08 4.27 19.08
C HIS A 196 22.49 3.85 17.73
N LEU A 197 22.15 4.89 16.93
CA LEU A 197 21.57 4.62 15.59
C LEU A 197 22.64 4.06 14.65
N PHE A 198 23.89 4.57 14.75
CA PHE A 198 25.01 4.03 13.95
C PHE A 198 25.87 3.10 14.83
N ARG A 199 25.75 1.85 14.39
CA ARG A 199 26.38 0.83 15.27
C ARG A 199 27.73 0.39 14.68
N ASP A 200 28.44 -0.30 15.52
CA ASP A 200 29.80 -0.75 15.12
C ASP A 200 29.76 -1.53 13.80
N ALA A 201 30.72 -1.41 12.97
CA ALA A 201 30.81 -1.94 11.59
C ALA A 201 30.97 -3.47 11.59
N ARG A 202 31.40 -4.12 12.68
CA ARG A 202 31.69 -5.58 12.64
C ARG A 202 30.78 -6.32 13.61
N THR A 203 30.45 -5.73 14.72
CA THR A 203 29.78 -6.52 15.77
C THR A 203 28.32 -6.07 15.92
N GLY A 204 27.95 -4.98 15.10
CA GLY A 204 26.59 -4.41 15.24
C GLY A 204 25.56 -5.23 14.44
N ASP A 205 24.32 -5.31 14.93
CA ASP A 205 23.23 -6.02 14.22
C ASP A 205 22.74 -5.18 13.03
N PHE A 206 22.96 -3.82 13.20
CA PHE A 206 22.79 -2.88 12.06
C PHE A 206 24.05 -2.03 11.91
N PRO A 207 25.03 -2.65 11.28
CA PRO A 207 26.30 -1.93 11.16
C PRO A 207 26.15 -0.67 10.29
N TRP A 208 26.76 0.43 10.72
CA TRP A 208 26.49 1.72 10.06
C TRP A 208 26.89 1.68 8.58
N PRO A 209 28.07 0.86 8.19
CA PRO A 209 28.30 0.78 6.74
C PRO A 209 27.20 0.00 6.03
N GLY A 210 26.49 -0.72 6.76
CA GLY A 210 25.35 -1.48 6.19
C GLY A 210 24.23 -0.56 5.72
N LEU A 211 24.33 0.75 5.96
CA LEU A 211 23.33 1.73 5.50
C LEU A 211 23.27 1.76 3.95
N ILE A 212 24.45 1.47 3.39
CA ILE A 212 24.46 1.41 1.90
C ILE A 212 23.60 0.24 1.42
N GLY A 213 23.75 -0.86 2.13
CA GLY A 213 22.87 -2.01 1.78
C GLY A 213 21.40 -1.69 2.01
N ILE A 214 21.13 -0.95 3.09
CA ILE A 214 19.73 -0.58 3.39
C ILE A 214 19.22 0.38 2.31
N SER A 215 20.02 1.29 1.79
CA SER A 215 19.61 2.24 0.74
C SER A 215 19.31 1.52 -0.58
N ILE A 216 20.13 0.46 -0.83
CA ILE A 216 19.90 -0.29 -2.10
C ILE A 216 18.55 -1.03 -2.01
N ASN A 217 18.37 -1.58 -0.89
CA ASN A 217 17.09 -2.30 -0.74
C ASN A 217 15.90 -1.32 -0.73
N SER A 218 16.11 -0.11 -0.18
CA SER A 218 15.03 0.89 -0.10
C SER A 218 14.74 1.49 -1.49
N ILE A 219 15.76 1.63 -2.31
CA ILE A 219 15.56 2.11 -3.68
C ILE A 219 14.68 1.11 -4.46
N TRP A 220 15.02 -0.13 -4.23
CA TRP A 220 14.11 -1.12 -4.90
C TRP A 220 12.69 -1.04 -4.36
N TYR A 221 12.60 -1.03 -3.06
CA TYR A 221 11.25 -1.05 -2.42
C TYR A 221 10.43 0.15 -2.86
N TRP A 222 11.00 1.46 -2.90
CA TRP A 222 10.19 2.64 -3.07
C TRP A 222 10.13 3.03 -4.55
N CYS A 223 11.09 2.52 -5.32
CA CYS A 223 11.21 3.13 -6.67
C CYS A 223 10.90 2.08 -7.71
N SER A 224 10.92 0.72 -7.26
CA SER A 224 10.77 -0.29 -8.32
C SER A 224 9.64 -1.26 -7.96
N ASP A 225 9.24 -1.19 -6.74
CA ASP A 225 8.14 -2.11 -6.29
C ASP A 225 6.81 -1.66 -6.91
N GLN A 226 6.16 -2.69 -7.39
CA GLN A 226 4.94 -2.40 -8.19
C GLN A 226 3.86 -1.80 -7.31
N VAL A 227 3.74 -2.15 -6.14
CA VAL A 227 2.65 -1.67 -5.24
C VAL A 227 2.91 -0.19 -4.92
N ILE A 228 4.22 0.27 -4.77
CA ILE A 228 4.52 1.70 -4.34
C ILE A 228 4.47 2.58 -5.60
N VAL A 229 4.95 2.05 -6.64
CA VAL A 229 5.08 2.91 -7.83
C VAL A 229 3.71 3.10 -8.46
N GLN A 230 2.79 2.10 -8.39
CA GLN A 230 1.43 2.23 -8.96
C GLN A 230 0.61 3.22 -8.18
N ARG A 231 0.90 3.41 -6.99
CA ARG A 231 0.16 4.40 -6.15
C ARG A 231 0.70 5.80 -6.35
N ALA A 232 1.96 5.82 -6.56
CA ALA A 232 2.54 7.16 -6.88
C ALA A 232 2.09 7.67 -8.24
N LEU A 233 1.73 6.66 -9.14
CA LEU A 233 1.34 7.03 -10.47
C LEU A 233 -0.16 7.36 -10.51
N ALA A 234 -0.85 7.19 -9.34
CA ALA A 234 -2.31 7.40 -9.28
C ALA A 234 -2.62 8.89 -9.06
N GLY A 235 -1.47 9.70 -8.92
CA GLY A 235 -1.63 11.18 -8.79
C GLY A 235 -2.14 11.79 -10.11
N LYS A 236 -3.10 12.77 -10.09
CA LYS A 236 -3.75 13.39 -11.27
C LYS A 236 -2.72 14.10 -12.15
N SER A 237 -1.48 14.42 -11.46
CA SER A 237 -0.39 15.02 -12.23
C SER A 237 0.97 14.60 -11.65
N TYR A 238 2.11 14.63 -12.43
CA TYR A 238 3.42 14.25 -11.91
C TYR A 238 3.79 15.07 -10.68
N ASP A 239 3.17 16.44 -10.58
CA ASP A 239 3.39 17.27 -9.38
C ASP A 239 2.69 16.67 -8.17
N HIS A 240 1.46 16.11 -8.37
CA HIS A 240 0.74 15.48 -7.26
C HIS A 240 1.40 14.17 -6.82
N GLY A 241 2.10 13.41 -7.78
CA GLY A 241 2.86 12.18 -7.41
C GLY A 241 4.17 12.50 -6.68
N LYS A 242 4.72 13.72 -7.03
CA LYS A 242 5.94 14.15 -6.33
C LYS A 242 5.60 14.64 -4.92
N ALA A 243 4.51 15.46 -4.95
CA ALA A 243 4.09 15.98 -3.65
C ALA A 243 3.65 14.84 -2.71
N GLY A 244 3.10 13.80 -3.31
CA GLY A 244 2.71 12.61 -2.50
C GLY A 244 3.90 11.86 -1.93
N THR A 245 5.03 11.80 -2.69
CA THR A 245 6.25 11.10 -2.21
C THR A 245 6.95 11.93 -1.13
N ILE A 246 6.77 13.27 -1.24
CA ILE A 246 7.38 14.14 -0.21
C ILE A 246 6.56 14.04 1.08
N GLU A 247 5.26 14.09 0.87
CA GLU A 247 4.40 13.91 2.05
C GLU A 247 4.67 12.56 2.76
N CYS A 248 4.89 11.46 2.02
CA CYS A 248 5.17 10.15 2.63
C CYS A 248 6.53 10.17 3.29
N GLY A 249 7.47 10.84 2.62
CA GLY A 249 8.80 10.99 3.20
C GLY A 249 8.76 11.58 4.62
N TYR A 250 7.82 12.58 4.80
CA TYR A 250 7.71 13.21 6.12
C TYR A 250 7.04 12.26 7.12
N PHE A 251 6.05 11.46 6.65
CA PHE A 251 5.39 10.51 7.54
C PHE A 251 6.38 9.43 8.02
N LYS A 252 7.51 9.16 7.35
CA LYS A 252 8.43 8.06 7.71
C LYS A 252 9.34 8.40 8.87
N ILE A 253 9.15 9.69 9.26
CA ILE A 253 9.93 10.06 10.45
C ILE A 253 9.18 9.56 11.69
N LEU A 254 7.93 9.25 11.54
CA LEU A 254 7.05 9.00 12.69
C LEU A 254 7.25 7.58 13.24
N PRO A 255 7.59 6.57 12.58
CA PRO A 255 7.64 5.17 13.07
C PRO A 255 8.78 4.98 14.10
N LEU A 256 9.81 5.78 14.00
CA LEU A 256 10.81 5.71 15.03
C LEU A 256 10.19 6.02 16.41
N PHE A 257 9.27 6.96 16.42
CA PHE A 257 8.68 7.38 17.73
C PHE A 257 7.42 6.57 18.02
N LEU A 258 6.75 6.18 16.97
CA LEU A 258 5.40 5.59 17.18
C LEU A 258 5.52 4.05 17.30
N LEU A 259 6.73 3.48 16.90
CA LEU A 259 6.75 1.95 16.89
C LEU A 259 8.03 1.47 17.56
N VAL A 260 9.18 2.09 17.26
CA VAL A 260 10.44 1.58 17.79
C VAL A 260 10.55 1.91 19.30
N PHE A 261 10.19 3.14 19.67
CA PHE A 261 10.28 3.50 21.13
C PHE A 261 9.22 2.73 21.92
N PRO A 262 8.05 2.66 21.48
CA PRO A 262 7.08 1.83 22.22
C PRO A 262 7.47 0.36 22.25
N GLY A 263 8.09 -0.19 21.21
CA GLY A 263 8.63 -1.56 21.24
C GLY A 263 9.68 -1.74 22.34
N MET A 264 10.53 -0.67 22.53
CA MET A 264 11.56 -0.74 23.59
C MET A 264 10.91 -0.66 24.98
N ILE A 265 9.87 0.10 25.04
CA ILE A 265 9.18 0.26 26.33
C ILE A 265 8.39 -1.01 26.65
N ALA A 266 7.91 -1.67 25.60
CA ALA A 266 7.17 -2.93 25.83
C ALA A 266 8.07 -4.00 26.46
N ARG A 267 9.25 -3.97 26.02
CA ARG A 267 10.21 -4.94 26.62
C ARG A 267 10.43 -4.63 28.11
N ILE A 268 10.45 -3.33 28.49
CA ILE A 268 10.68 -2.94 29.93
C ILE A 268 9.43 -3.29 30.76
N LEU A 269 8.32 -3.16 30.13
CA LEU A 269 7.05 -3.30 30.92
C LEU A 269 6.65 -4.78 31.00
N PHE A 270 7.10 -5.58 29.95
CA PHE A 270 6.67 -6.98 29.94
C PHE A 270 7.91 -7.85 29.67
N PRO A 271 8.88 -7.95 30.54
CA PRO A 271 10.15 -8.65 30.32
C PRO A 271 9.97 -10.18 30.35
N GLU A 272 8.86 -10.72 31.02
CA GLU A 272 8.69 -12.17 31.13
C GLU A 272 8.08 -12.76 29.84
N THR A 273 7.46 -11.88 29.16
CA THR A 273 6.77 -12.41 27.92
C THR A 273 7.52 -11.93 26.69
N VAL A 274 8.01 -10.66 26.69
CA VAL A 274 8.62 -10.08 25.43
C VAL A 274 10.11 -10.38 25.39
N ALA A 275 10.72 -10.47 26.54
CA ALA A 275 12.18 -10.70 26.54
C ALA A 275 12.49 -12.16 26.90
N CYS A 276 11.44 -13.10 26.78
CA CYS A 276 11.69 -14.52 27.13
C CYS A 276 12.77 -15.13 26.24
N ALA A 277 13.61 -15.88 26.74
CA ALA A 277 14.75 -16.48 25.99
C ALA A 277 14.81 -17.98 26.26
N ASP A 278 13.99 -18.48 27.26
CA ASP A 278 13.95 -19.92 27.56
C ASP A 278 12.92 -20.61 26.65
N PRO A 279 13.28 -21.73 25.97
CA PRO A 279 12.46 -22.40 24.96
C PRO A 279 11.10 -22.87 25.53
N GLU A 280 11.13 -23.33 26.77
CA GLU A 280 9.84 -23.82 27.34
C GLU A 280 8.92 -22.65 27.69
N SER A 281 9.56 -21.53 28.22
CA SER A 281 8.75 -20.34 28.59
C SER A 281 8.31 -19.59 27.33
N CYS A 282 9.11 -19.54 26.36
CA CYS A 282 8.79 -18.83 25.11
C CYS A 282 7.75 -19.59 24.29
N THR A 283 7.79 -21.02 24.32
CA THR A 283 6.78 -21.82 23.59
C THR A 283 5.41 -21.69 24.26
N ARG A 284 5.49 -21.42 25.54
CA ARG A 284 4.20 -21.27 26.25
C ARG A 284 3.59 -19.90 25.94
N VAL A 285 4.43 -18.91 25.74
CA VAL A 285 3.94 -17.54 25.58
C VAL A 285 3.60 -17.28 24.10
N CYS A 286 4.45 -17.81 23.18
CA CYS A 286 4.15 -17.34 21.79
C CYS A 286 4.31 -18.52 20.83
N GLY A 287 4.42 -19.82 21.39
CA GLY A 287 4.37 -21.03 20.52
C GLY A 287 5.67 -21.24 19.74
N ILE A 288 6.79 -20.23 20.14
CA ILE A 288 8.09 -20.38 19.45
C ILE A 288 9.19 -20.48 20.52
N PRO A 289 10.13 -21.34 20.28
CA PRO A 289 11.16 -21.60 21.31
C PRO A 289 12.32 -20.60 21.23
N THR A 290 12.37 -19.66 20.21
CA THR A 290 13.59 -18.84 19.91
C THR A 290 13.40 -17.41 20.46
N GLY A 291 12.18 -16.90 20.81
CA GLY A 291 11.95 -15.54 21.39
C GLY A 291 10.63 -14.98 20.92
N CYS A 292 10.12 -13.95 21.81
CA CYS A 292 8.72 -13.53 21.54
C CYS A 292 8.69 -11.99 21.38
N SER A 293 9.77 -11.40 20.76
CA SER A 293 9.86 -9.93 20.65
C SER A 293 8.77 -9.38 19.73
N ASN A 294 8.11 -10.17 18.85
CA ASN A 294 7.11 -9.68 17.86
C ASN A 294 5.77 -9.46 18.51
N ILE A 295 5.75 -9.80 19.93
CA ILE A 295 4.43 -9.56 20.58
C ILE A 295 4.51 -8.24 21.35
N ALA A 296 5.64 -7.45 21.06
CA ALA A 296 5.93 -6.25 21.89
C ALA A 296 4.84 -5.20 21.68
N TYR A 297 4.59 -4.93 20.51
CA TYR A 297 3.64 -3.82 20.26
C TYR A 297 2.21 -4.25 20.59
N PRO A 298 1.77 -5.52 20.21
CA PRO A 298 0.43 -5.97 20.58
C PRO A 298 0.25 -6.04 22.11
N SER A 299 1.33 -6.33 22.80
CA SER A 299 1.24 -6.41 24.29
C SER A 299 1.04 -5.01 24.89
N LEU A 300 1.66 -4.01 24.14
CA LEU A 300 1.44 -2.63 24.66
C LEU A 300 0.01 -2.17 24.37
N VAL A 301 -0.56 -2.62 23.35
CA VAL A 301 -1.91 -2.21 22.95
C VAL A 301 -2.96 -2.89 23.84
N ILE A 302 -2.72 -4.13 24.25
CA ILE A 302 -3.74 -4.88 25.02
C ILE A 302 -3.65 -4.50 26.50
N ASN A 303 -2.31 -4.17 26.85
CA ASN A 303 -2.18 -4.05 28.33
C ASN A 303 -2.12 -2.60 28.77
N LEU A 304 -1.79 -1.64 27.67
CA LEU A 304 -1.54 -0.24 28.14
C LEU A 304 -2.63 0.68 27.62
N MET A 305 -3.51 0.33 26.62
CA MET A 305 -4.50 1.26 26.02
C MET A 305 -5.85 1.04 26.68
N PRO A 306 -6.80 2.14 26.95
CA PRO A 306 -8.20 2.00 27.48
C PRO A 306 -9.10 1.28 26.50
N PRO A 307 -10.07 0.61 27.04
CA PRO A 307 -10.88 -0.34 26.24
C PRO A 307 -11.39 0.26 24.95
N GLY A 308 -11.88 1.63 24.88
CA GLY A 308 -12.31 2.30 23.61
C GLY A 308 -11.15 2.51 22.64
N ALA A 309 -9.76 2.92 22.95
CA ALA A 309 -8.55 3.16 22.11
C ALA A 309 -7.89 1.85 21.70
N ARG A 310 -8.09 0.88 22.68
CA ARG A 310 -7.54 -0.45 22.39
C ARG A 310 -8.34 -1.12 21.26
N GLY A 311 -9.96 -1.05 21.36
CA GLY A 311 -10.85 -1.57 20.28
C GLY A 311 -10.66 -0.85 18.96
N MET A 312 -10.37 0.40 19.02
CA MET A 312 -10.14 1.19 17.77
C MET A 312 -8.76 0.88 17.17
N MET A 313 -7.60 0.66 17.98
CA MET A 313 -6.28 0.29 17.48
C MET A 313 -6.26 -1.13 16.91
N LEU A 314 -7.24 -1.92 17.50
CA LEU A 314 -7.30 -3.29 17.01
C LEU A 314 -8.05 -3.33 15.63
N ALA A 315 -9.09 -2.49 15.48
CA ALA A 315 -9.85 -2.39 14.20
C ALA A 315 -8.97 -1.77 13.09
N VAL A 316 -8.06 -0.90 13.43
CA VAL A 316 -7.27 -0.19 12.42
C VAL A 316 -6.12 -1.09 11.97
N MET A 317 -5.58 -1.89 12.81
CA MET A 317 -4.46 -2.82 12.44
C MET A 317 -4.99 -3.96 11.58
N MET A 318 -6.42 -4.28 11.82
CA MET A 318 -7.02 -5.32 10.98
C MET A 318 -7.36 -4.75 9.61
N ALA A 319 -7.71 -3.46 9.65
CA ALA A 319 -8.02 -2.78 8.40
C ALA A 319 -6.71 -2.53 7.61
N ALA A 320 -5.48 -2.30 8.32
CA ALA A 320 -4.16 -2.06 7.67
C ALA A 320 -3.64 -3.37 7.05
N LEU A 321 -4.00 -4.47 7.74
CA LEU A 321 -3.57 -5.79 7.22
C LEU A 321 -4.38 -6.15 5.97
N MET A 322 -5.73 -5.70 5.97
CA MET A 322 -6.57 -5.98 4.78
C MET A 322 -6.15 -5.11 3.60
N SER A 323 -5.68 -4.00 3.91
CA SER A 323 -5.30 -3.04 2.84
C SER A 323 -3.95 -3.44 2.21
N SER A 324 -2.96 -3.99 3.02
CA SER A 324 -1.63 -4.38 2.49
C SER A 324 -1.72 -5.66 1.64
N LEU A 325 -2.73 -6.54 2.10
CA LEU A 325 -2.89 -7.82 1.37
C LEU A 325 -3.67 -7.60 0.06
N THR A 326 -4.67 -6.63 0.08
CA THR A 326 -5.45 -6.35 -1.15
C THR A 326 -4.55 -5.68 -2.18
N SER A 327 -3.52 -4.89 -1.79
CA SER A 327 -2.55 -4.21 -2.68
C SER A 327 -1.56 -5.21 -3.29
N ILE A 328 -1.19 -6.20 -2.40
CA ILE A 328 -0.22 -7.21 -2.90
C ILE A 328 -0.90 -8.16 -3.86
N PHE A 329 -2.31 -8.44 -3.58
CA PHE A 329 -3.05 -9.38 -4.44
C PHE A 329 -3.37 -8.72 -5.79
N ASN A 330 -3.60 -7.40 -5.72
CA ASN A 330 -3.94 -6.68 -6.99
C ASN A 330 -2.68 -6.51 -7.84
N SER A 331 -1.46 -6.27 -7.19
CA SER A 331 -0.18 -6.14 -7.91
C SER A 331 0.31 -7.46 -8.48
N SER A 332 0.07 -8.55 -7.71
CA SER A 332 0.50 -9.89 -8.19
C SER A 332 -0.42 -10.41 -9.31
N SER A 333 -1.83 -10.00 -9.23
CA SER A 333 -2.78 -10.43 -10.24
C SER A 333 -2.51 -9.67 -11.55
N THR A 334 -2.05 -8.37 -11.44
CA THR A 334 -1.77 -7.55 -12.64
C THR A 334 -0.47 -7.99 -13.30
N ILE A 335 0.58 -8.40 -12.37
CA ILE A 335 1.88 -8.86 -12.94
C ILE A 335 1.68 -10.16 -13.68
N PHE A 336 0.80 -11.10 -13.17
CA PHE A 336 0.62 -12.42 -13.81
C PHE A 336 -0.30 -12.30 -15.02
N ALA A 337 -1.41 -11.51 -14.90
CA ALA A 337 -2.42 -11.45 -15.99
C ALA A 337 -1.87 -10.66 -17.20
N MET A 338 -1.08 -9.51 -16.91
CA MET A 338 -0.69 -8.61 -18.02
C MET A 338 0.69 -9.00 -18.55
N ASP A 339 1.53 -9.67 -17.66
CA ASP A 339 2.94 -9.83 -18.08
C ASP A 339 3.22 -11.29 -18.43
N ILE A 340 2.27 -12.29 -17.96
CA ILE A 340 2.56 -13.72 -18.25
C ILE A 340 1.40 -14.30 -19.06
N TRP A 341 0.09 -14.04 -18.71
CA TRP A 341 -1.09 -14.73 -19.29
C TRP A 341 -1.38 -14.16 -20.69
N THR A 342 -1.29 -12.85 -20.95
CA THR A 342 -1.64 -12.24 -22.25
C THR A 342 -0.59 -12.62 -23.31
N ARG A 343 0.35 -13.38 -22.67
CA ARG A 343 1.34 -13.87 -23.66
C ARG A 343 0.94 -15.25 -24.19
N PHE A 344 0.47 -16.03 -23.29
CA PHE A 344 0.07 -17.38 -23.73
C PHE A 344 -1.26 -17.33 -24.49
N ARG A 345 -1.96 -16.29 -24.22
CA ARG A 345 -3.25 -16.08 -24.92
C ARG A 345 -3.31 -14.64 -25.43
N LYS A 346 -3.02 -14.42 -26.71
CA LYS A 346 -2.76 -13.13 -27.38
C LYS A 346 -4.08 -12.42 -27.67
N SER A 347 -5.41 -13.28 -27.67
CA SER A 347 -6.73 -12.61 -27.86
C SER A 347 -7.63 -12.93 -26.66
N ALA A 348 -6.98 -12.56 -25.47
CA ALA A 348 -7.75 -12.89 -24.24
C ALA A 348 -8.75 -11.77 -23.94
N SER A 349 -10.20 -12.14 -23.76
CA SER A 349 -11.31 -11.19 -23.33
C SER A 349 -11.02 -10.61 -21.96
N GLU A 350 -11.17 -9.37 -21.69
CA GLU A 350 -10.96 -8.63 -20.43
C GLU A 350 -11.51 -9.42 -19.22
N LEU A 351 -12.64 -10.34 -19.54
CA LEU A 351 -13.18 -11.18 -18.45
C LEU A 351 -12.24 -12.35 -18.16
N GLU A 352 -11.53 -12.83 -19.16
CA GLU A 352 -10.55 -13.92 -19.01
C GLU A 352 -9.29 -13.46 -18.26
N ILE A 353 -8.69 -12.17 -18.47
CA ILE A 353 -7.49 -11.63 -17.82
C ILE A 353 -7.78 -11.33 -16.35
N MET A 354 -9.20 -11.03 -16.20
CA MET A 354 -9.55 -10.71 -14.80
C MET A 354 -9.70 -12.00 -14.00
N ILE A 355 -10.35 -13.17 -14.60
CA ILE A 355 -10.62 -14.42 -13.87
C ILE A 355 -9.29 -15.17 -13.65
N VAL A 356 -8.30 -15.08 -14.57
CA VAL A 356 -7.04 -15.84 -14.47
C VAL A 356 -6.12 -15.16 -13.44
N GLY A 357 -6.16 -13.83 -13.43
CA GLY A 357 -5.42 -13.06 -12.41
C GLY A 357 -5.90 -13.34 -11.00
N ARG A 358 -7.27 -13.57 -10.81
CA ARG A 358 -7.84 -13.81 -9.47
C ARG A 358 -7.62 -15.27 -9.05
N VAL A 359 -7.67 -16.21 -10.00
CA VAL A 359 -7.40 -17.63 -9.69
C VAL A 359 -5.92 -17.80 -9.34
N PHE A 360 -5.04 -16.98 -9.88
CA PHE A 360 -3.58 -17.09 -9.60
C PHE A 360 -3.27 -16.54 -8.20
N VAL A 361 -3.98 -15.53 -7.90
CA VAL A 361 -3.75 -14.98 -6.54
C VAL A 361 -4.16 -16.02 -5.49
N ALA A 362 -5.31 -16.82 -5.78
CA ALA A 362 -5.70 -17.89 -4.83
C ALA A 362 -4.59 -18.94 -4.69
N ILE A 363 -3.87 -19.16 -5.79
CA ILE A 363 -2.78 -20.16 -5.76
C ILE A 363 -1.57 -19.59 -4.99
N LEU A 364 -1.29 -18.31 -5.15
CA LEU A 364 -0.14 -17.68 -4.47
C LEU A 364 -0.37 -17.64 -2.96
N VAL A 365 -1.70 -17.53 -2.58
CA VAL A 365 -2.02 -17.48 -1.14
C VAL A 365 -1.81 -18.88 -0.52
N VAL A 366 -2.21 -19.92 -1.26
CA VAL A 366 -2.04 -21.28 -0.72
C VAL A 366 -0.54 -21.59 -0.54
N ILE A 367 0.29 -21.11 -1.49
CA ILE A 367 1.75 -21.38 -1.42
C ILE A 367 2.35 -20.55 -0.28
N SER A 368 1.89 -19.40 0.01
CA SER A 368 2.41 -18.53 1.08
C SER A 368 2.03 -19.08 2.46
N ILE A 369 0.77 -19.76 2.50
CA ILE A 369 0.38 -20.38 3.79
C ILE A 369 1.30 -21.57 4.08
N LEU A 370 1.65 -22.27 2.99
CA LEU A 370 2.53 -23.45 3.20
C LEU A 370 3.93 -23.01 3.64
N TRP A 371 4.26 -21.68 3.47
CA TRP A 371 5.62 -21.20 3.75
C TRP A 371 5.69 -20.64 5.19
N ILE A 372 4.69 -20.48 5.92
CA ILE A 372 4.63 -19.82 7.25
C ILE A 372 5.39 -20.67 8.28
N PRO A 373 5.28 -22.04 8.20
CA PRO A 373 6.07 -22.81 9.18
C PRO A 373 7.57 -22.53 9.03
N VAL A 374 7.98 -22.26 7.84
CA VAL A 374 9.42 -21.96 7.62
C VAL A 374 9.76 -20.60 8.27
N ILE A 375 8.88 -19.59 8.25
CA ILE A 375 9.14 -18.28 8.89
C ILE A 375 9.17 -18.45 10.41
N ARG A 376 8.45 -19.54 10.94
CA ARG A 376 8.39 -19.75 12.40
C ARG A 376 9.66 -20.42 12.91
N VAL A 377 10.18 -21.21 11.81
CA VAL A 377 11.35 -22.01 12.26
C VAL A 377 12.64 -21.27 11.89
N SER A 378 12.53 -20.25 10.86
CA SER A 378 13.72 -19.64 10.23
C SER A 378 13.81 -18.17 10.65
N GLN A 379 14.65 -17.93 11.83
CA GLN A 379 15.43 -16.74 12.24
C GLN A 379 14.72 -16.01 13.39
N GLY A 380 14.62 -16.57 14.55
CA GLY A 380 14.75 -15.80 15.81
C GLY A 380 13.66 -14.72 15.92
N SER A 381 12.71 -14.85 16.76
CA SER A 381 11.58 -14.06 17.25
C SER A 381 11.47 -12.71 16.54
N ASP A 382 12.52 -12.32 15.21
CA ASP A 382 12.50 -10.96 14.72
C ASP A 382 12.11 -10.96 13.23
N LEU A 383 10.79 -10.87 13.02
CA LEU A 383 10.12 -10.94 11.70
C LEU A 383 10.66 -9.87 10.76
N PHE A 384 11.00 -8.62 11.20
CA PHE A 384 11.51 -7.51 10.40
C PHE A 384 12.90 -7.83 9.85
N VAL A 385 13.67 -8.44 10.58
CA VAL A 385 15.03 -8.82 10.11
C VAL A 385 14.95 -9.95 9.08
N TYR A 386 14.03 -10.84 9.27
CA TYR A 386 13.85 -11.92 8.28
C TYR A 386 13.49 -11.30 6.92
N ILE A 387 12.56 -10.39 6.98
CA ILE A 387 12.10 -9.77 5.69
C ILE A 387 13.24 -8.99 5.06
N GLN A 388 13.94 -8.34 5.89
CA GLN A 388 15.05 -7.52 5.33
C GLN A 388 16.18 -8.40 4.82
N GLN A 389 16.43 -9.53 5.34
CA GLN A 389 17.46 -10.46 4.85
C GLN A 389 17.07 -11.04 3.48
N VAL A 390 15.83 -11.49 3.40
CA VAL A 390 15.39 -12.06 2.13
C VAL A 390 15.42 -10.97 1.06
N SER A 391 15.13 -9.71 1.48
CA SER A 391 15.15 -8.61 0.50
C SER A 391 16.59 -8.30 0.08
N SER A 392 17.50 -8.50 0.92
CA SER A 392 18.91 -8.18 0.61
C SER A 392 19.54 -9.24 -0.29
N PHE A 393 18.84 -10.45 -0.35
CA PHE A 393 19.42 -11.51 -1.21
C PHE A 393 18.83 -11.43 -2.61
N MET A 394 17.67 -10.83 -2.69
CA MET A 394 16.98 -11.02 -3.99
C MET A 394 16.75 -9.67 -4.66
N GLN A 395 16.84 -8.47 -3.99
CA GLN A 395 16.35 -7.20 -4.54
C GLN A 395 17.49 -6.38 -5.14
N PRO A 396 18.71 -6.53 -4.80
CA PRO A 396 19.81 -5.67 -5.28
C PRO A 396 20.05 -5.85 -6.78
N PRO A 397 20.04 -7.06 -7.36
CA PRO A 397 20.23 -7.17 -8.82
C PRO A 397 19.14 -6.44 -9.61
N ILE A 398 17.93 -6.46 -9.08
CA ILE A 398 16.83 -5.76 -9.79
C ILE A 398 17.01 -4.24 -9.65
N CYS A 399 17.39 -3.87 -8.47
CA CYS A 399 17.61 -2.42 -8.25
C CYS A 399 18.71 -1.89 -9.17
N CYS A 400 19.74 -2.66 -9.37
CA CYS A 400 20.88 -2.21 -10.21
C CYS A 400 20.46 -2.03 -11.67
N VAL A 401 19.74 -2.95 -12.18
CA VAL A 401 19.35 -2.88 -13.62
C VAL A 401 18.36 -1.73 -13.82
N PHE A 402 17.53 -1.46 -12.85
CA PHE A 402 16.59 -0.33 -12.99
C PHE A 402 17.33 1.00 -12.92
N LEU A 403 18.31 1.07 -12.03
CA LEU A 403 19.07 2.33 -11.95
C LEU A 403 19.89 2.55 -13.24
N LEU A 404 20.46 1.44 -13.74
CA LEU A 404 21.23 1.59 -15.00
C LEU A 404 20.30 1.84 -16.18
N GLY A 405 19.15 1.28 -16.04
CA GLY A 405 18.15 1.48 -17.12
C GLY A 405 17.62 2.93 -17.15
N LEU A 406 17.65 3.52 -16.04
CA LEU A 406 17.07 4.87 -15.95
C LEU A 406 18.15 5.93 -16.30
N PHE A 407 19.46 5.65 -15.90
CA PHE A 407 20.41 6.78 -15.96
C PHE A 407 21.49 6.47 -16.99
N TRP A 408 21.55 5.24 -17.54
CA TRP A 408 22.65 4.93 -18.47
C TRP A 408 22.06 4.47 -19.81
N SER A 409 22.33 5.27 -20.84
CA SER A 409 21.70 5.06 -22.17
C SER A 409 22.37 3.90 -22.92
N ARG A 410 23.63 3.52 -22.33
CA ARG A 410 24.39 2.49 -23.08
C ARG A 410 23.93 1.08 -22.69
N ILE A 411 23.20 0.92 -21.65
CA ILE A 411 22.84 -0.45 -21.22
C ILE A 411 21.85 -1.07 -22.24
N ASN A 412 22.21 -2.32 -22.64
CA ASN A 412 21.35 -2.96 -23.65
C ASN A 412 20.72 -4.24 -23.09
N GLU A 413 19.88 -4.97 -23.73
CA GLU A 413 19.07 -6.11 -23.21
C GLU A 413 19.97 -7.26 -22.75
N ALA A 414 21.10 -7.63 -23.52
CA ALA A 414 21.98 -8.75 -23.10
C ALA A 414 22.68 -8.44 -21.77
N GLY A 415 23.13 -7.17 -21.64
CA GLY A 415 23.77 -6.73 -20.38
C GLY A 415 22.78 -6.79 -19.20
N ALA A 416 21.56 -6.35 -19.40
CA ALA A 416 20.54 -6.32 -18.33
C ALA A 416 20.06 -7.74 -18.00
N PHE A 417 19.84 -8.63 -18.89
CA PHE A 417 19.30 -9.98 -18.62
C PHE A 417 20.36 -10.87 -17.95
N PHE A 418 21.61 -10.96 -18.52
CA PHE A 418 22.62 -11.92 -17.99
C PHE A 418 23.17 -11.41 -16.65
N SER A 419 23.23 -10.09 -16.55
CA SER A 419 23.67 -9.59 -15.21
C SER A 419 22.62 -9.90 -14.15
N LEU A 420 21.34 -9.77 -14.50
CA LEU A 420 20.26 -10.12 -13.56
C LEU A 420 20.30 -11.62 -13.23
N VAL A 421 20.58 -12.52 -14.18
CA VAL A 421 20.64 -13.98 -13.93
C VAL A 421 21.82 -14.30 -13.01
N ILE A 422 23.01 -13.65 -13.28
CA ILE A 422 24.22 -13.92 -12.46
C ILE A 422 23.98 -13.42 -11.03
N GLY A 423 23.48 -12.19 -10.92
CA GLY A 423 23.22 -11.60 -9.58
C GLY A 423 22.16 -12.41 -8.81
N MET A 424 21.12 -12.89 -9.50
CA MET A 424 20.01 -13.62 -8.83
C MET A 424 20.47 -15.04 -8.45
N THR A 425 21.25 -15.63 -9.23
CA THR A 425 21.76 -16.99 -8.89
C THR A 425 22.62 -16.93 -7.62
N VAL A 426 23.45 -15.94 -7.55
CA VAL A 426 24.31 -15.82 -6.35
C VAL A 426 23.42 -15.50 -5.13
N GLY A 427 22.46 -14.62 -5.35
CA GLY A 427 21.51 -14.29 -4.25
C GLY A 427 20.71 -15.51 -3.80
N LEU A 428 20.19 -16.40 -4.80
CA LEU A 428 19.37 -17.58 -4.46
C LEU A 428 20.22 -18.63 -3.72
N VAL A 429 21.48 -18.74 -4.12
CA VAL A 429 22.36 -19.70 -3.42
C VAL A 429 22.56 -19.26 -1.96
N ARG A 430 22.76 -17.94 -1.85
CA ARG A 430 22.91 -17.45 -0.46
C ARG A 430 21.60 -17.67 0.32
N PHE A 431 20.43 -17.38 -0.28
CA PHE A 431 19.11 -17.59 0.37
C PHE A 431 18.93 -19.05 0.78
N ILE A 432 19.25 -20.07 -0.10
CA ILE A 432 19.01 -21.51 0.17
C ILE A 432 19.98 -21.99 1.27
N VAL A 433 21.21 -21.54 1.22
CA VAL A 433 22.22 -22.02 2.20
C VAL A 433 21.90 -21.43 3.58
N GLU A 434 21.38 -20.10 3.65
CA GLU A 434 21.08 -19.44 4.95
C GLU A 434 19.92 -20.15 5.67
N TYR A 435 19.04 -20.70 4.79
CA TYR A 435 17.85 -21.22 5.50
C TYR A 435 17.86 -22.76 5.50
N SER A 436 18.94 -23.40 4.96
CA SER A 436 19.11 -24.87 5.05
C SER A 436 19.72 -25.26 6.40
N TYR A 437 20.27 -24.16 7.19
CA TYR A 437 20.87 -24.47 8.51
C TYR A 437 19.97 -23.93 9.62
N THR A 438 19.67 -24.75 10.65
CA THR A 438 18.82 -24.31 11.79
C THR A 438 19.71 -23.82 12.93
N VAL A 439 19.50 -22.54 13.33
CA VAL A 439 20.28 -21.95 14.44
C VAL A 439 19.83 -22.60 15.76
N PRO A 440 20.79 -23.27 16.48
CA PRO A 440 20.49 -23.95 17.75
C PRO A 440 19.99 -22.98 18.82
N ASP A 441 19.06 -23.44 19.66
CA ASP A 441 18.48 -22.65 20.76
C ASP A 441 19.55 -22.21 21.77
N CYS A 442 19.26 -21.16 22.36
CA CYS A 442 20.16 -20.44 23.29
C CYS A 442 20.47 -21.30 24.52
N THR A 443 19.81 -22.48 24.81
CA THR A 443 19.96 -23.33 26.03
C THR A 443 20.82 -24.55 25.72
N THR A 444 21.20 -24.77 24.36
CA THR A 444 21.82 -26.04 23.92
C THR A 444 23.34 -25.87 23.81
N GLY A 445 23.96 -24.47 23.98
CA GLY A 445 25.43 -24.25 23.99
C GLY A 445 26.10 -24.83 22.73
N LEU A 446 25.27 -25.34 21.68
CA LEU A 446 25.83 -25.92 20.45
C LEU A 446 26.26 -24.81 19.48
N PRO A 447 27.59 -24.90 18.94
CA PRO A 447 28.09 -23.89 18.00
C PRO A 447 27.23 -23.80 16.74
N ASP A 448 26.94 -22.52 16.26
CA ASP A 448 26.20 -22.24 15.02
C ASP A 448 26.77 -23.04 13.83
N PRO A 449 25.95 -23.99 13.27
CA PRO A 449 26.36 -24.93 12.22
C PRO A 449 26.53 -24.24 10.86
N ARG A 450 26.31 -22.87 10.74
CA ARG A 450 26.44 -22.19 9.45
C ARG A 450 27.93 -21.96 9.10
N PRO A 451 28.29 -22.20 7.82
CA PRO A 451 29.67 -21.94 7.40
C PRO A 451 30.09 -20.48 7.63
N ALA A 452 31.44 -20.22 7.85
CA ALA A 452 32.00 -18.91 8.27
C ALA A 452 31.66 -17.82 7.24
N ILE A 453 31.43 -18.27 5.97
CA ILE A 453 31.14 -17.28 4.91
C ILE A 453 29.70 -16.78 5.05
N ILE A 454 28.86 -17.54 5.65
CA ILE A 454 27.46 -17.12 5.84
C ILE A 454 27.29 -16.47 7.20
N LYS A 455 27.98 -16.92 8.16
CA LYS A 455 27.86 -16.40 9.55
C LYS A 455 28.55 -15.04 9.67
N ASP A 456 29.71 -14.78 9.00
CA ASP A 456 30.52 -13.57 9.25
C ASP A 456 30.19 -12.48 8.22
N PHE A 457 29.60 -12.91 7.08
CA PHE A 457 29.27 -11.93 6.03
C PHE A 457 27.80 -11.51 6.20
N HIS A 458 27.68 -10.35 6.85
CA HIS A 458 26.34 -9.83 7.22
C HIS A 458 25.49 -9.53 5.98
N TYR A 459 24.15 -9.78 6.05
CA TYR A 459 23.27 -9.65 4.86
C TYR A 459 23.23 -8.21 4.37
N LEU A 460 23.52 -7.16 5.22
CA LEU A 460 23.52 -5.76 4.77
C LEU A 460 24.80 -5.43 4.00
N TYR A 461 25.89 -6.21 4.20
CA TYR A 461 27.11 -6.05 3.36
C TYR A 461 26.97 -6.85 2.06
N PHE A 462 26.23 -7.89 2.24
CA PHE A 462 26.05 -8.74 1.05
C PHE A 462 25.24 -8.01 -0.02
N SER A 463 24.37 -7.17 0.41
CA SER A 463 23.51 -6.44 -0.55
C SER A 463 24.34 -5.54 -1.49
N PRO A 464 25.17 -4.63 -1.01
CA PRO A 464 25.99 -3.82 -1.93
C PRO A 464 26.94 -4.68 -2.76
N PHE A 465 27.44 -5.74 -2.15
CA PHE A 465 28.29 -6.66 -2.95
C PHE A 465 27.51 -7.20 -4.16
N LEU A 466 26.33 -7.67 -3.88
CA LEU A 466 25.53 -8.25 -4.99
C LEU A 466 25.15 -7.15 -5.99
N PHE A 467 24.86 -5.92 -5.55
CA PHE A 467 24.54 -4.79 -6.43
C PHE A 467 25.73 -4.46 -7.34
N VAL A 468 26.96 -4.43 -6.80
CA VAL A 468 28.16 -4.09 -7.60
C VAL A 468 28.47 -5.22 -8.59
N LEU A 469 28.36 -6.43 -8.05
CA LEU A 469 28.60 -7.57 -8.97
C LEU A 469 27.66 -7.53 -10.17
N THR A 470 26.42 -7.23 -9.93
CA THR A 470 25.44 -7.16 -11.04
C THR A 470 25.73 -5.94 -11.92
N GLY A 471 26.08 -4.83 -11.35
CA GLY A 471 26.42 -3.60 -12.12
C GLY A 471 27.62 -3.81 -13.05
N VAL A 472 28.70 -4.41 -12.42
CA VAL A 472 29.92 -4.63 -13.25
C VAL A 472 29.62 -5.59 -14.39
N SER A 473 28.88 -6.64 -14.05
CA SER A 473 28.54 -7.61 -15.12
C SER A 473 27.66 -6.94 -16.19
N ALA A 474 26.71 -6.05 -15.72
CA ALA A 474 25.81 -5.38 -16.69
C ALA A 474 26.61 -4.42 -17.59
N ILE A 475 27.57 -3.73 -17.02
CA ILE A 475 28.36 -2.75 -17.80
C ILE A 475 29.28 -3.48 -18.78
N VAL A 476 29.94 -4.52 -18.31
CA VAL A 476 30.91 -5.24 -19.18
C VAL A 476 30.17 -5.89 -20.35
N ILE A 477 29.06 -6.54 -20.06
CA ILE A 477 28.34 -7.29 -21.11
C ILE A 477 27.68 -6.29 -22.07
N SER A 478 27.20 -5.15 -21.51
CA SER A 478 26.52 -4.15 -22.37
C SER A 478 27.52 -3.46 -23.29
N LEU A 479 28.83 -3.28 -22.81
CA LEU A 479 29.85 -2.65 -23.67
C LEU A 479 30.37 -3.63 -24.72
N LEU A 480 30.18 -4.95 -24.38
CA LEU A 480 30.70 -5.96 -25.33
C LEU A 480 29.61 -6.35 -26.33
N THR A 481 28.41 -5.82 -26.11
CA THR A 481 27.34 -6.18 -27.06
C THR A 481 26.87 -4.91 -27.78
N LYS A 482 26.00 -5.12 -28.77
CA LYS A 482 25.64 -4.01 -29.64
C LYS A 482 24.77 -2.99 -28.91
N PRO A 483 25.06 -1.60 -29.22
CA PRO A 483 24.29 -0.53 -28.56
C PRO A 483 22.91 -0.35 -29.18
N VAL A 484 22.02 0.16 -28.32
CA VAL A 484 20.61 0.37 -28.75
C VAL A 484 20.52 1.74 -29.43
N ASP A 485 19.76 1.78 -30.50
CA ASP A 485 19.59 3.05 -31.23
C ASP A 485 18.94 4.12 -30.34
N PRO A 486 19.45 5.36 -30.32
CA PRO A 486 19.00 6.47 -29.44
C PRO A 486 17.53 6.84 -29.71
N ARG A 487 17.01 6.51 -30.99
CA ARG A 487 15.59 6.83 -31.30
C ARG A 487 14.63 5.92 -30.52
N CYS A 488 15.20 4.79 -30.00
CA CYS A 488 14.38 3.81 -29.24
C CYS A 488 14.32 4.20 -27.76
N LEU A 489 15.17 5.26 -27.37
CA LEU A 489 15.32 5.55 -25.90
C LEU A 489 14.56 6.80 -25.52
N GLN A 490 13.83 7.38 -26.59
CA GLN A 490 13.09 8.59 -26.27
C GLN A 490 11.99 8.33 -25.25
N ARG A 491 12.01 9.08 -24.08
CA ARG A 491 11.02 9.08 -22.98
C ARG A 491 11.16 7.82 -22.10
N LEU A 492 12.38 7.12 -22.11
CA LEU A 492 12.58 5.84 -21.35
C LEU A 492 13.77 5.99 -20.41
N THR A 493 14.52 7.18 -20.54
CA THR A 493 15.63 7.45 -19.63
C THR A 493 15.43 8.86 -19.01
N PHE A 494 16.11 9.01 -17.92
CA PHE A 494 15.94 10.31 -17.23
C PHE A 494 16.35 11.46 -18.14
N TRP A 495 17.23 11.21 -19.01
CA TRP A 495 17.81 12.30 -19.87
C TRP A 495 16.88 12.57 -21.05
N THR A 496 15.98 11.58 -21.44
CA THR A 496 15.22 11.74 -22.67
C THR A 496 13.73 11.90 -22.30
N ARG A 497 13.46 12.22 -21.10
CA ARG A 497 12.07 12.16 -20.58
C ARG A 497 11.29 13.38 -21.13
N HIS A 498 11.90 14.45 -21.59
CA HIS A 498 11.16 15.61 -22.13
C HIS A 498 11.28 15.67 -23.65
N SER A 499 11.85 14.58 -24.19
CA SER A 499 12.04 14.59 -25.65
C SER A 499 10.71 14.54 -26.40
N LYS A 500 10.46 15.42 -27.50
CA LYS A 500 9.20 15.51 -28.28
C LYS A 500 9.32 14.71 -29.59
N GLU A 501 10.58 14.09 -29.73
CA GLU A 501 10.79 13.27 -30.94
C GLU A 501 10.04 11.94 -30.87
N PRO A 502 9.39 11.51 -32.14
CA PRO A 502 8.61 10.25 -32.17
C PRO A 502 9.48 9.04 -31.84
N ARG A 503 9.04 8.25 -30.82
CA ARG A 503 9.77 7.08 -30.32
C ARG A 503 9.60 5.90 -31.30
N LEU A 504 10.77 5.31 -31.82
CA LEU A 504 10.75 4.09 -32.63
C LEU A 504 10.76 2.86 -31.72
N ASP A 505 9.69 2.00 -31.91
CA ASP A 505 9.61 0.77 -31.11
C ASP A 505 10.81 -0.15 -31.39
N ILE A 506 11.46 -0.60 -30.30
CA ILE A 506 12.72 -1.38 -30.37
C ILE A 506 12.48 -2.67 -31.17
N ASP A 507 11.14 -3.25 -31.14
CA ASP A 507 10.84 -4.47 -31.92
C ASP A 507 10.82 -4.15 -33.42
N THR A 508 10.36 -2.94 -33.72
CA THR A 508 10.32 -2.48 -35.13
C THR A 508 11.74 -2.17 -35.62
N TRP A 509 12.59 -1.65 -34.77
CA TRP A 509 14.02 -1.42 -35.09
C TRP A 509 14.76 -2.75 -35.32
N LEU A 510 14.43 -3.74 -34.45
CA LEU A 510 15.12 -5.04 -34.57
C LEU A 510 14.68 -5.76 -35.86
N GLU A 511 13.37 -5.52 -36.33
CA GLU A 511 12.84 -6.11 -37.57
C GLU A 511 13.39 -5.38 -38.80
N GLN A 512 13.54 -4.01 -38.75
CA GLN A 512 14.15 -3.20 -39.84
C GLN A 512 15.63 -3.55 -40.03
N GLU A 513 16.27 -3.86 -38.98
CA GLU A 513 17.68 -4.28 -39.06
C GLU A 513 17.80 -5.71 -39.63
N ARG A 514 16.80 -6.59 -39.22
CA ARG A 514 16.79 -7.96 -39.77
C ARG A 514 16.52 -7.94 -41.28
N ILE A 515 15.68 -7.05 -41.72
CA ILE A 515 15.27 -6.94 -43.14
C ILE A 515 16.39 -6.23 -43.91
N SER A 516 17.11 -5.23 -43.34
CA SER A 516 18.28 -4.57 -43.95
C SER A 516 19.48 -5.52 -44.06
N GLN A 517 19.57 -6.49 -43.19
CA GLN A 517 20.66 -7.48 -43.23
C GLN A 517 20.35 -8.61 -44.22
N GLN A 518 18.92 -8.70 -44.69
CA GLN A 518 18.47 -9.76 -45.62
C GLN A 518 18.28 -9.17 -47.02
N GLY A 519 18.73 -7.80 -47.47
CA GLY A 519 18.81 -7.21 -48.83
C GLY A 519 17.43 -7.13 -49.49
N LEU A 520 16.10 -6.79 -49.04
CA LEU A 520 14.81 -6.84 -49.79
C LEU A 520 14.12 -5.49 -49.66
N GLY A 521 14.56 -4.32 -49.99
CA GLY A 521 14.19 -2.91 -49.75
C GLY A 521 13.40 -2.35 -50.93
N SER A 522 12.47 -3.11 -51.79
CA SER A 522 11.79 -2.17 -52.72
C SER A 522 10.39 -2.67 -53.04
N GLN A 523 9.61 -3.44 -52.15
CA GLN A 523 8.25 -3.87 -52.58
C GLN A 523 7.31 -3.87 -51.36
N ALA A 524 7.71 -3.35 -50.14
CA ALA A 524 6.87 -3.45 -48.92
C ALA A 524 6.47 -2.06 -48.45
N GLU A 525 6.87 -1.02 -49.33
CA GLU A 525 6.66 0.39 -48.96
C GLU A 525 5.41 0.93 -49.68
N LYS A 526 4.59 0.02 -50.50
CA LYS A 526 3.48 0.51 -51.34
C LYS A 526 2.17 -0.15 -50.91
N ASP A 527 2.11 -0.93 -49.79
CA ASP A 527 0.83 -1.60 -49.44
C ASP A 527 0.35 -1.07 -48.08
N LEU A 528 0.86 0.06 -47.53
CA LEU A 528 0.45 0.38 -46.14
C LEU A 528 -0.17 1.78 -46.09
N TYR A 529 -0.75 2.34 -47.36
CA TYR A 529 -1.30 3.71 -47.36
C TYR A 529 -2.75 3.67 -47.85
N GLN A 530 -3.63 2.59 -47.66
CA GLN A 530 -4.99 2.71 -48.21
C GLN A 530 -6.00 2.12 -47.22
N MET A 531 -6.14 2.48 -45.91
CA MET A 531 -7.37 1.96 -45.26
C MET A 531 -7.73 2.85 -44.07
N LYS A 532 -8.07 4.28 -44.13
CA LYS A 532 -8.75 4.82 -42.93
C LYS A 532 -9.59 6.03 -43.33
N ASP A 533 -10.86 5.85 -43.97
CA ASP A 533 -11.89 6.93 -43.83
C ASP A 533 -13.28 6.31 -43.87
N VAL A 534 -13.97 5.92 -42.74
CA VAL A 534 -15.45 5.97 -42.72
C VAL A 534 -15.89 5.94 -41.24
N CYS A 535 -16.23 7.24 -40.65
CA CYS A 535 -17.61 7.56 -40.19
C CYS A 535 -17.53 8.39 -38.91
N LYS A 536 -17.75 9.68 -39.00
CA LYS A 536 -18.49 10.66 -38.16
C LYS A 536 -19.83 10.99 -38.81
N LEU A 537 -21.09 10.81 -38.04
CA LEU A 537 -22.08 11.90 -37.86
C LEU A 537 -23.24 11.37 -37.00
N GLU A 538 -23.70 12.19 -35.86
CA GLU A 538 -24.89 13.04 -35.66
C GLU A 538 -25.23 13.11 -34.17
N GLY A 539 -25.31 14.43 -33.54
CA GLY A 539 -26.21 15.59 -33.32
C GLY A 539 -26.94 15.48 -31.99
N SER A 540 -26.81 16.46 -31.10
CA SER A 540 -27.30 17.52 -30.19
C SER A 540 -28.81 17.76 -30.38
N GLU A 541 -29.67 17.85 -29.26
CA GLU A 541 -30.55 19.02 -28.96
C GLU A 541 -31.11 18.87 -27.53
N LYS A 542 -31.02 19.98 -26.64
CA LYS A 542 -31.45 20.89 -25.56
C LYS A 542 -32.96 21.07 -25.55
N HIS A 543 -33.70 20.97 -24.30
CA HIS A 543 -34.78 21.84 -23.80
C HIS A 543 -34.78 21.83 -22.26
N ASP A 544 -34.74 23.08 -21.58
CA ASP A 544 -35.07 23.94 -20.42
C ASP A 544 -36.50 23.67 -19.93
N GLY A 545 -36.77 23.54 -18.49
CA GLY A 545 -37.71 24.27 -17.60
C GLY A 545 -37.85 23.53 -16.25
N LYS A 546 -37.41 24.17 -15.10
CA LYS A 546 -37.62 24.61 -13.70
C LYS A 546 -39.01 24.22 -13.19
N ILE A 547 -39.19 23.53 -11.99
CA ILE A 547 -39.62 23.82 -10.61
C ILE A 547 -40.35 22.58 -10.08
N SER A 548 -39.86 22.00 -8.84
CA SER A 548 -40.28 22.09 -7.41
C SER A 548 -40.18 20.69 -6.77
N VAL A 549 -39.21 20.64 -5.82
CA VAL A 549 -38.60 20.46 -4.50
C VAL A 549 -39.57 19.73 -3.56
N ALA A 550 -39.52 18.38 -3.75
CA ALA A 550 -39.64 17.57 -2.50
C ALA A 550 -40.53 16.35 -2.76
N SER A 551 -40.48 15.85 -4.00
CA SER A 551 -41.09 14.51 -4.18
C SER A 551 -40.48 13.83 -5.40
N SER A 552 -39.16 14.15 -5.74
CA SER A 552 -38.34 13.49 -6.78
C SER A 552 -37.11 12.86 -6.12
N LEU A 553 -37.11 12.67 -4.75
CA LEU A 553 -35.91 12.08 -4.12
C LEU A 553 -36.14 10.58 -3.85
N TYR A 554 -37.11 9.96 -4.52
CA TYR A 554 -37.15 8.47 -4.55
C TYR A 554 -37.58 7.99 -5.93
N MET A 555 -37.94 8.89 -6.83
CA MET A 555 -38.37 8.36 -8.15
C MET A 555 -37.48 8.94 -9.26
N CYS A 556 -36.36 9.61 -8.81
CA CYS A 556 -35.30 9.90 -9.79
C CYS A 556 -34.06 9.03 -9.52
N THR A 557 -34.32 7.97 -8.61
CA THR A 557 -33.29 6.89 -8.53
C THR A 557 -33.78 5.66 -9.31
N SER A 558 -34.95 5.88 -10.10
CA SER A 558 -35.31 4.61 -10.78
C SER A 558 -35.52 4.88 -12.28
N ARG A 559 -35.02 6.12 -12.78
CA ARG A 559 -35.07 6.13 -14.27
C ARG A 559 -33.76 6.69 -14.82
N GLN A 560 -32.59 6.31 -14.26
CA GLN A 560 -31.36 6.44 -15.08
C GLN A 560 -30.88 5.04 -15.51
N ASN A 561 -31.34 4.57 -16.68
CA ASN A 561 -30.70 3.55 -17.55
C ASN A 561 -29.97 2.48 -16.72
N ARG A 562 -30.62 1.94 -15.71
CA ARG A 562 -30.07 0.78 -14.96
C ARG A 562 -29.80 -0.39 -15.91
N GLY A 563 -30.31 -0.09 -17.26
CA GLY A 563 -30.06 -1.19 -18.22
C GLY A 563 -28.81 -0.91 -19.08
N SER A 564 -28.09 0.38 -18.74
CA SER A 564 -26.92 0.73 -19.56
C SER A 564 -25.66 0.83 -18.68
N ALA A 565 -24.41 0.20 -18.88
CA ALA A 565 -23.10 0.18 -18.19
C ALA A 565 -22.74 1.56 -17.62
N GLY A 566 -23.30 2.76 -18.17
CA GLY A 566 -22.95 4.14 -17.73
C GLY A 566 -23.81 4.57 -16.53
N GLY A 567 -25.14 4.10 -16.44
CA GLY A 567 -26.07 4.33 -15.30
C GLY A 567 -25.75 3.42 -14.11
N TYR A 568 -25.14 2.26 -14.32
CA TYR A 568 -24.80 1.28 -13.26
C TYR A 568 -23.37 1.51 -12.76
N PHE A 569 -22.24 2.12 -13.49
CA PHE A 569 -20.83 2.25 -13.04
C PHE A 569 -20.51 3.71 -12.74
N LEU A 570 -21.34 4.74 -13.24
CA LEU A 570 -20.86 6.14 -13.06
C LEU A 570 -22.01 7.01 -12.55
N ALA A 571 -23.01 6.37 -12.20
CA ALA A 571 -24.17 7.07 -11.62
C ALA A 571 -24.71 8.12 -12.58
N GLY A 572 -24.45 7.98 -13.98
CA GLY A 572 -25.05 8.86 -15.00
C GLY A 572 -24.36 10.22 -15.05
N ARG A 573 -23.09 10.46 -14.12
CA ARG A 573 -22.29 11.71 -14.11
C ARG A 573 -23.18 12.90 -13.79
N ASN A 574 -24.14 12.79 -12.90
CA ASN A 574 -25.07 13.92 -12.66
C ASN A 574 -25.19 14.19 -11.15
N MET A 575 -23.97 13.87 -10.41
CA MET A 575 -24.08 13.96 -8.93
C MET A 575 -23.47 15.30 -8.46
N ASN A 576 -24.18 15.89 -7.41
CA ASN A 576 -23.76 17.20 -6.85
C ASN A 576 -22.55 17.03 -5.91
N TRP A 577 -21.75 18.06 -5.53
CA TRP A 577 -20.41 18.10 -4.90
C TRP A 577 -20.50 17.70 -3.42
N ILE A 578 -21.64 17.79 -2.66
CA ILE A 578 -21.73 17.45 -1.22
C ILE A 578 -21.86 15.92 -1.07
N PRO A 579 -22.76 15.29 -1.78
CA PRO A 579 -22.84 13.83 -1.70
C PRO A 579 -21.58 13.14 -2.26
N VAL A 580 -20.89 13.78 -3.19
CA VAL A 580 -19.60 13.29 -3.73
C VAL A 580 -18.51 13.46 -2.66
N GLY A 581 -18.51 14.54 -1.97
CA GLY A 581 -17.58 14.84 -0.86
C GLY A 581 -17.83 13.96 0.36
N ALA A 582 -19.05 13.72 0.73
CA ALA A 582 -19.43 12.83 1.87
C ALA A 582 -19.19 11.35 1.50
N SER A 583 -19.42 11.07 0.29
CA SER A 583 -19.21 9.68 -0.18
C SER A 583 -17.72 9.35 -0.29
N LEU A 584 -16.88 10.43 -0.64
CA LEU A 584 -15.40 10.30 -0.63
C LEU A 584 -14.88 10.15 0.81
N PHE A 585 -15.57 10.79 1.72
CA PHE A 585 -15.25 10.70 3.16
C PHE A 585 -15.75 9.38 3.75
N ALA A 586 -16.99 8.94 3.41
CA ALA A 586 -17.63 7.72 3.94
C ALA A 586 -16.97 6.46 3.34
N SER A 587 -16.36 6.61 2.19
CA SER A 587 -15.69 5.45 1.53
C SER A 587 -14.33 5.17 2.17
N ASN A 588 -14.02 6.31 3.09
CA ASN A 588 -12.77 6.23 3.87
C ASN A 588 -13.04 5.89 5.33
N ILE A 589 -14.22 6.42 5.79
CA ILE A 589 -14.50 6.22 7.22
C ILE A 589 -15.50 5.07 7.35
N GLY A 590 -14.89 3.68 7.48
CA GLY A 590 -15.70 2.44 7.56
C GLY A 590 -15.34 1.60 8.79
N SER A 591 -15.76 0.40 9.02
CA SER A 591 -15.65 -0.52 10.17
C SER A 591 -14.19 -0.76 10.57
N ILE A 592 -13.33 -0.24 9.75
CA ILE A 592 -11.89 -0.43 10.04
C ILE A 592 -11.37 0.76 10.84
N HIS A 593 -11.90 1.84 10.51
CA HIS A 593 -11.45 3.05 11.20
C HIS A 593 -12.06 3.14 12.60
N PHE A 594 -13.23 2.62 12.81
CA PHE A 594 -13.93 2.60 14.10
C PHE A 594 -13.37 1.51 15.01
N VAL A 595 -12.83 0.38 14.54
CA VAL A 595 -12.37 -0.79 15.35
C VAL A 595 -10.82 -0.80 15.37
N GLY A 596 -10.20 -0.13 14.35
CA GLY A 596 -8.74 -0.26 14.20
C GLY A 596 -8.00 1.01 14.62
N LEU A 597 -8.63 2.19 14.17
CA LEU A 597 -8.01 3.49 14.51
C LEU A 597 -8.26 3.82 15.98
N ALA A 598 -9.38 3.48 16.56
CA ALA A 598 -9.75 3.64 18.00
C ALA A 598 -9.00 2.66 18.88
N GLY A 599 -8.51 1.44 18.46
CA GLY A 599 -7.78 0.35 19.17
C GLY A 599 -6.28 0.68 19.25
N SER A 600 -5.79 1.57 18.24
CA SER A 600 -4.38 2.02 18.22
C SER A 600 -4.23 3.27 19.06
N GLY A 601 -5.45 4.15 19.05
CA GLY A 601 -5.51 5.30 20.00
C GLY A 601 -5.46 4.82 21.45
N ALA A 602 -5.99 3.48 21.88
CA ALA A 602 -6.07 2.87 23.24
C ALA A 602 -4.76 2.24 23.64
N ALA A 603 -3.66 1.98 22.53
CA ALA A 603 -2.41 1.17 22.78
C ALA A 603 -1.20 2.10 22.69
N SER A 604 -1.22 3.31 21.89
CA SER A 604 0.04 4.03 21.51
C SER A 604 -0.19 5.53 21.69
N GLY A 605 -1.62 5.89 21.96
CA GLY A 605 -1.80 7.33 22.38
C GLY A 605 -1.95 8.22 21.14
N ILE A 606 -1.85 9.59 20.75
CA ILE A 606 -2.42 10.57 19.80
C ILE A 606 -1.56 10.59 18.54
N ALA A 607 -0.14 9.65 18.59
CA ALA A 607 0.79 9.67 17.45
C ALA A 607 0.28 8.93 16.24
N ILE A 608 -1.08 8.30 16.37
CA ILE A 608 -1.70 7.49 15.29
C ILE A 608 -2.66 8.41 14.50
N GLY A 609 -3.10 9.76 14.93
CA GLY A 609 -3.94 10.82 14.32
C GLY A 609 -3.25 11.52 13.18
N LEU A 610 -1.63 11.03 12.76
CA LEU A 610 -0.82 11.65 11.67
C LEU A 610 -1.21 11.04 10.32
N TYR A 611 -2.16 9.99 10.27
CA TYR A 611 -2.65 9.22 9.11
C TYR A 611 -3.93 9.83 8.58
N GLU A 612 -4.79 10.88 9.29
CA GLU A 612 -6.13 11.45 8.95
C GLU A 612 -5.95 12.90 8.49
N LEU A 613 -4.67 13.52 8.28
CA LEU A 613 -4.44 14.94 8.00
C LEU A 613 -3.71 15.09 6.66
N ASN A 614 -3.65 13.72 5.67
CA ASN A 614 -2.94 13.83 4.36
C ASN A 614 -3.85 13.32 3.23
N VAL A 615 -4.86 14.47 2.42
CA VAL A 615 -5.78 13.99 1.38
C VAL A 615 -5.51 14.76 0.08
N TYR A 616 -5.39 14.05 -1.26
CA TYR A 616 -5.33 14.68 -2.57
C TYR A 616 -6.08 13.82 -3.60
N THR A 617 -7.00 14.65 -4.72
CA THR A 617 -7.77 13.76 -5.60
C THR A 617 -7.54 14.20 -7.06
N MET A 618 -7.51 13.14 -8.30
CA MET A 618 -7.71 13.45 -9.73
C MET A 618 -8.00 12.15 -10.49
N PRO A 619 -8.72 12.35 -11.82
CA PRO A 619 -9.14 11.09 -12.48
C PRO A 619 -8.60 10.99 -13.91
N GLU A 620 -8.53 9.70 -14.62
CA GLU A 620 -8.46 8.87 -15.84
C GLU A 620 -7.49 9.46 -16.87
N TYR A 621 -6.19 9.10 -16.65
CA TYR A 621 -5.08 9.83 -17.32
C TYR A 621 -4.14 8.83 -17.99
N LEU A 622 -4.18 7.48 -17.64
CA LEU A 622 -3.06 6.63 -18.10
C LEU A 622 -3.48 5.81 -19.33
N GLN A 623 -4.88 5.74 -19.59
CA GLN A 623 -5.44 5.04 -20.78
C GLN A 623 -5.26 5.90 -22.03
N ARG A 624 -5.26 7.10 -21.97
CA ARG A 624 -5.24 8.05 -23.10
C ARG A 624 -3.81 8.53 -23.37
N ARG A 625 -2.83 8.07 -22.38
CA ARG A 625 -1.46 8.60 -22.45
C ARG A 625 -0.51 7.57 -23.08
N PHE A 626 -0.69 6.34 -23.07
CA PHE A 626 0.39 5.41 -23.51
C PHE A 626 -0.20 4.36 -24.44
N GLY A 627 -1.81 4.53 -24.79
CA GLY A 627 -2.54 3.88 -25.91
C GLY A 627 -2.07 2.43 -26.13
N GLY A 628 -1.16 1.65 -25.04
CA GLY A 628 -0.63 0.26 -25.26
C GLY A 628 -1.44 -0.75 -24.44
N GLN A 629 -2.04 -1.95 -25.11
CA GLN A 629 -2.86 -3.08 -24.62
C GLN A 629 -2.13 -3.86 -23.53
N ARG A 630 -0.69 -3.54 -23.24
CA ARG A 630 0.15 -4.29 -22.29
C ARG A 630 0.21 -3.57 -20.94
N ILE A 631 0.10 -2.30 -20.95
CA ILE A 631 0.22 -1.49 -19.72
C ILE A 631 -1.15 -1.38 -19.05
N GLN A 632 -2.37 -1.66 -19.83
CA GLN A 632 -3.78 -1.56 -19.37
C GLN A 632 -4.21 -2.87 -18.69
N ILE A 633 -3.92 -4.10 -19.05
CA ILE A 633 -4.21 -5.42 -18.43
C ILE A 633 -3.32 -5.65 -17.21
N TYR A 634 -1.96 -4.69 -17.24
CA TYR A 634 -0.97 -4.82 -16.15
C TYR A 634 -1.41 -3.94 -14.98
N LEU A 635 -2.17 -2.98 -15.24
CA LEU A 635 -2.64 -2.04 -14.20
C LEU A 635 -3.98 -2.52 -13.64
N ALA A 636 -5.01 -3.31 -14.49
CA ALA A 636 -6.30 -3.91 -14.09
C ALA A 636 -6.09 -5.17 -13.23
N VAL A 637 -4.99 -5.97 -13.22
CA VAL A 637 -4.70 -7.21 -12.43
C VAL A 637 -4.00 -6.83 -11.13
N LEU A 638 -3.28 -5.55 -11.18
CA LEU A 638 -2.56 -5.03 -10.02
C LEU A 638 -3.52 -4.31 -9.10
N ALA A 639 -4.65 -3.63 -9.70
CA ALA A 639 -5.72 -2.97 -8.92
C ALA A 639 -6.63 -4.01 -8.27
N LEU A 640 -7.08 -5.44 -8.79
CA LEU A 640 -7.95 -6.51 -8.26
C LEU A 640 -7.22 -7.34 -7.20
N LEU A 641 -5.59 -7.25 -7.09
CA LEU A 641 -4.76 -7.99 -6.10
C LEU A 641 -4.55 -7.13 -4.84
N ALA A 642 -4.65 -5.84 -5.03
CA ALA A 642 -4.55 -4.85 -3.95
C ALA A 642 -5.90 -4.81 -3.21
N TYR A 643 -7.28 -5.02 -3.91
CA TYR A 643 -8.65 -5.01 -3.32
C TYR A 643 -8.88 -6.29 -2.50
N ILE A 644 -8.23 -7.59 -2.51
CA ILE A 644 -8.43 -8.87 -1.80
C ILE A 644 -7.63 -8.89 -0.50
N PHE A 645 -6.26 -7.96 -0.42
CA PHE A 645 -5.39 -8.13 0.75
C PHE A 645 -5.45 -6.92 1.68
N THR A 646 -6.14 -5.82 1.08
CA THR A 646 -6.06 -4.63 1.89
C THR A 646 -7.48 -4.08 2.13
N LYS A 647 -8.53 -4.34 1.37
CA LYS A 647 -9.79 -3.62 1.54
C LYS A 647 -10.93 -4.61 1.84
N ILE A 648 -11.24 -5.95 1.12
CA ILE A 648 -12.38 -6.93 1.25
C ILE A 648 -12.15 -7.80 2.50
N SER A 649 -10.98 -8.26 3.10
CA SER A 649 -10.75 -9.17 4.24
C SER A 649 -10.62 -8.38 5.54
N ALA A 650 -10.20 -7.11 5.45
CA ALA A 650 -10.06 -6.24 6.64
C ALA A 650 -11.41 -5.59 6.97
N ASP A 651 -12.14 -5.29 5.85
CA ASP A 651 -13.50 -4.71 6.06
C ASP A 651 -14.47 -5.78 6.57
N LEU A 652 -14.32 -7.15 6.20
CA LEU A 652 -15.15 -8.30 6.64
C LEU A 652 -14.74 -8.76 8.05
N TYR A 653 -13.45 -8.48 8.48
CA TYR A 653 -12.97 -8.89 9.81
C TYR A 653 -13.27 -7.79 10.83
N ALA A 654 -13.09 -6.57 10.55
CA ALA A 654 -13.44 -5.44 11.45
C ALA A 654 -14.94 -5.38 11.68
N GLY A 655 -15.80 -5.69 10.63
CA GLY A 655 -17.27 -5.75 10.65
C GLY A 655 -17.81 -6.93 11.44
N ALA A 656 -17.01 -8.00 11.42
CA ALA A 656 -17.39 -9.25 12.14
C ALA A 656 -16.96 -9.18 13.61
N LEU A 657 -15.88 -8.41 13.93
CA LEU A 657 -15.42 -8.21 15.33
C LEU A 657 -16.36 -7.25 16.06
N PHE A 658 -16.86 -6.43 15.37
CA PHE A 658 -17.84 -5.47 15.95
C PHE A 658 -19.17 -6.18 16.22
N ILE A 659 -19.70 -7.11 15.31
CA ILE A 659 -20.92 -7.96 15.44
C ILE A 659 -20.71 -9.03 16.49
N GLU A 660 -19.45 -9.38 16.60
CA GLU A 660 -19.10 -10.38 17.65
C GLU A 660 -19.13 -9.75 19.04
N GLN A 661 -18.74 -8.50 19.13
CA GLN A 661 -18.72 -7.81 20.44
C GLN A 661 -20.10 -7.25 20.77
N ALA A 662 -20.94 -6.96 19.78
CA ALA A 662 -22.26 -6.32 20.02
C ALA A 662 -23.35 -7.38 20.17
N LEU A 663 -23.22 -8.57 19.45
CA LEU A 663 -24.33 -9.54 19.41
C LEU A 663 -23.87 -10.90 19.93
N LYS A 664 -22.50 -10.94 20.39
CA LYS A 664 -21.88 -12.14 20.99
C LYS A 664 -22.01 -13.36 20.06
N TRP A 665 -22.07 -13.16 18.83
CA TRP A 665 -22.11 -14.19 17.77
C TRP A 665 -20.69 -14.67 17.43
N ASP A 666 -20.74 -15.82 16.89
CA ASP A 666 -19.48 -16.41 16.39
C ASP A 666 -18.98 -15.65 15.14
N ILE A 667 -17.82 -15.31 15.26
CA ILE A 667 -17.17 -14.43 14.27
C ILE A 667 -17.41 -14.94 12.85
N TYR A 668 -17.48 -16.30 12.60
CA TYR A 668 -17.74 -16.84 11.24
C TYR A 668 -19.23 -16.81 10.94
N GLY A 669 -20.23 -16.90 11.97
CA GLY A 669 -21.68 -16.63 11.90
C GLY A 669 -21.97 -15.16 11.61
N ALA A 670 -21.09 -14.16 11.96
CA ALA A 670 -21.17 -12.70 11.69
C ALA A 670 -20.60 -12.36 10.31
N ILE A 671 -19.74 -13.11 9.93
CA ILE A 671 -19.15 -12.94 8.57
C ILE A 671 -20.09 -13.55 7.52
N SER A 672 -20.75 -14.70 7.74
CA SER A 672 -21.72 -15.29 6.80
C SER A 672 -22.94 -14.37 6.64
N LEU A 673 -23.49 -13.73 7.67
CA LEU A 673 -24.60 -12.74 7.69
C LEU A 673 -24.17 -11.45 6.96
N LEU A 674 -22.99 -11.01 7.03
CA LEU A 674 -22.43 -9.82 6.34
C LEU A 674 -22.22 -10.09 4.86
N LEU A 675 -21.90 -11.22 4.49
CA LEU A 675 -21.66 -11.61 3.08
C LEU A 675 -22.99 -11.90 2.38
N ALA A 676 -24.13 -12.43 3.10
CA ALA A 676 -25.50 -12.64 2.57
C ALA A 676 -26.19 -11.30 2.31
N ILE A 677 -25.83 -10.31 3.06
CA ILE A 677 -26.43 -8.97 2.93
C ILE A 677 -25.63 -8.15 1.90
N ALA A 678 -24.31 -8.24 1.79
CA ALA A 678 -23.45 -7.61 0.76
C ALA A 678 -23.68 -8.25 -0.62
N ALA A 679 -23.97 -9.55 -0.71
CA ALA A 679 -24.26 -10.29 -1.97
C ALA A 679 -25.64 -9.89 -2.51
N LEU A 680 -26.92 -9.62 -1.70
CA LEU A 680 -28.30 -9.17 -2.02
C LEU A 680 -28.28 -7.72 -2.51
N PHE A 681 -27.24 -6.97 -2.19
CA PHE A 681 -27.15 -5.53 -2.56
C PHE A 681 -26.21 -5.35 -3.76
N THR A 682 -25.16 -6.16 -3.91
CA THR A 682 -24.29 -6.16 -5.12
C THR A 682 -25.05 -6.71 -6.33
N ILE A 683 -26.25 -7.53 -6.08
CA ILE A 683 -27.06 -8.09 -7.19
C ILE A 683 -28.16 -7.09 -7.54
N THR A 684 -28.70 -6.13 -6.65
CA THR A 684 -29.91 -5.31 -6.85
C THR A 684 -29.50 -3.83 -6.90
N GLY A 685 -28.00 -3.44 -6.71
CA GLY A 685 -27.82 -1.98 -6.43
C GLY A 685 -26.71 -1.42 -7.32
N GLY A 686 -26.69 -0.15 -7.99
CA GLY A 686 -25.89 0.73 -8.88
C GLY A 686 -25.19 1.84 -8.09
N LEU A 687 -23.94 2.43 -8.49
CA LEU A 687 -22.99 3.42 -7.92
C LEU A 687 -23.74 4.66 -7.42
N THR A 688 -25.08 4.99 -7.87
CA THR A 688 -25.87 6.13 -7.39
C THR A 688 -26.50 5.80 -6.03
N ALA A 689 -26.98 4.69 -5.86
CA ALA A 689 -27.53 4.20 -4.57
C ALA A 689 -26.44 4.07 -3.50
N VAL A 690 -25.15 3.91 -3.89
CA VAL A 690 -24.01 3.76 -2.97
C VAL A 690 -23.53 5.16 -2.53
N ILE A 691 -23.65 6.13 -3.33
CA ILE A 691 -23.16 7.49 -3.01
C ILE A 691 -24.17 8.17 -2.09
N TRP A 692 -25.55 7.86 -2.13
CA TRP A 692 -26.58 8.47 -1.27
C TRP A 692 -26.65 7.75 0.09
N THR A 693 -26.25 6.50 0.02
CA THR A 693 -26.18 5.78 1.32
C THR A 693 -24.89 6.14 2.07
N ASP A 694 -23.74 6.55 1.35
CA ASP A 694 -22.49 7.02 1.99
C ASP A 694 -22.67 8.44 2.54
N PHE A 695 -23.61 9.14 1.97
CA PHE A 695 -23.86 10.51 2.47
C PHE A 695 -24.63 10.47 3.80
N ILE A 696 -25.77 9.73 3.86
CA ILE A 696 -26.59 9.54 5.08
C ILE A 696 -25.77 8.84 6.17
N GLN A 697 -24.87 7.95 5.76
CA GLN A 697 -23.98 7.22 6.69
C GLN A 697 -22.92 8.16 7.28
N THR A 698 -22.26 8.97 6.62
CA THR A 698 -21.27 9.95 7.08
C THR A 698 -21.90 10.93 8.09
N ILE A 699 -23.24 11.32 8.02
CA ILE A 699 -23.90 12.28 8.95
C ILE A 699 -24.20 11.57 10.27
N ILE A 700 -24.57 10.39 10.15
CA ILE A 700 -24.98 9.62 11.35
C ILE A 700 -23.72 9.13 12.09
N MET A 701 -22.54 8.80 11.35
CA MET A 701 -21.26 8.42 12.00
C MET A 701 -20.65 9.60 12.74
N ILE A 702 -20.80 10.72 12.23
CA ILE A 702 -20.17 11.91 12.86
C ILE A 702 -20.99 12.29 14.10
N ILE A 703 -22.40 12.18 14.10
CA ILE A 703 -23.28 12.49 15.25
C ILE A 703 -23.09 11.42 16.35
N GLY A 704 -22.87 10.17 15.89
CA GLY A 704 -22.61 9.04 16.82
C GLY A 704 -21.24 9.14 17.49
N ALA A 705 -20.17 9.51 16.78
CA ALA A 705 -18.81 9.68 17.35
C ALA A 705 -18.75 10.93 18.24
N PHE A 706 -19.60 11.98 18.01
CA PHE A 706 -19.61 13.19 18.87
C PHE A 706 -20.40 12.90 20.15
N THR A 707 -21.49 12.09 20.08
CA THR A 707 -22.28 11.63 21.24
C THR A 707 -21.43 10.76 22.18
N LEU A 708 -20.58 9.94 21.66
CA LEU A 708 -19.67 9.08 22.46
C LEU A 708 -18.56 9.92 23.10
N MET A 709 -18.12 10.90 22.43
CA MET A 709 -17.14 11.85 23.01
C MET A 709 -17.78 12.69 24.11
N PHE A 710 -18.99 13.16 23.96
CA PHE A 710 -19.71 13.97 24.98
C PHE A 710 -20.06 13.12 26.20
N LEU A 711 -20.36 11.85 26.01
CA LEU A 711 -20.71 10.93 27.11
C LEU A 711 -19.44 10.49 27.86
N GLY A 712 -18.31 10.76 27.29
CA GLY A 712 -17.02 10.46 27.97
C GLY A 712 -16.45 11.72 28.63
N LYS A 713 -17.19 12.86 28.75
CA LYS A 713 -16.87 14.27 29.16
C LYS A 713 -16.49 14.31 30.64
N LYS A 714 -16.96 13.34 31.52
CA LYS A 714 -16.62 13.28 32.96
C LYS A 714 -15.16 12.89 33.18
N ILE A 715 -14.38 12.58 32.20
CA ILE A 715 -12.97 12.11 32.29
C ILE A 715 -12.06 13.19 31.69
N TYR A 716 -12.50 14.16 30.81
CA TYR A 716 -11.73 15.29 30.25
C TYR A 716 -11.48 16.36 31.33
N LYS A 717 -12.26 16.36 32.29
CA LYS A 717 -12.20 17.43 33.32
C LYS A 717 -11.32 17.01 34.49
N CYS A 718 -10.76 15.60 34.50
CA CYS A 718 -10.02 15.10 35.69
C CYS A 718 -8.67 14.53 35.24
N GLY A 719 -7.92 15.06 34.17
CA GLY A 719 -6.48 14.86 33.83
C GLY A 719 -6.26 13.52 33.13
N MET A 720 -6.75 13.22 31.85
CA MET A 720 -6.71 12.10 30.89
C MET A 720 -5.25 11.65 30.64
N VAL A 721 -4.18 12.53 30.73
CA VAL A 721 -2.77 12.25 30.37
C VAL A 721 -2.08 11.52 31.54
N GLU A 722 -2.56 11.94 32.75
CA GLU A 722 -1.96 11.28 33.94
C GLU A 722 -2.58 9.90 34.17
N LYS A 723 -3.96 9.68 33.88
CA LYS A 723 -4.71 8.42 34.10
C LYS A 723 -4.39 7.41 32.99
N TYR A 724 -3.91 7.86 31.95
CA TYR A 724 -3.51 6.95 30.85
C TYR A 724 -2.11 6.39 31.09
N ALA A 725 -1.15 7.22 31.70
CA ALA A 725 0.24 6.80 32.02
C ALA A 725 0.25 5.70 33.09
N GLN A 726 -1.09 5.68 33.79
CA GLN A 726 -1.16 4.71 34.90
C GLN A 726 -2.13 3.57 34.53
N ALA A 727 -2.80 3.53 33.31
CA ALA A 727 -3.83 2.58 32.84
C ALA A 727 -3.18 1.27 32.34
N MET A 728 -2.54 0.43 33.48
CA MET A 728 -1.90 -0.87 33.15
C MET A 728 -2.71 -2.01 33.77
N ALA A 729 -2.78 -3.15 33.08
CA ALA A 729 -3.49 -4.33 33.63
C ALA A 729 -2.71 -4.94 34.81
N ASN A 730 -3.21 -5.41 35.81
CA ASN A 730 -2.66 -5.96 37.07
C ASN A 730 -1.69 -7.12 36.81
N SER A 731 -1.74 -7.76 35.51
CA SER A 731 -0.94 -8.93 35.08
C SER A 731 0.46 -8.49 34.61
N THR A 732 0.96 -7.08 34.45
CA THR A 732 2.19 -6.40 33.99
C THR A 732 3.00 -5.89 35.18
N VAL A 733 2.51 -5.79 36.40
CA VAL A 733 3.10 -5.25 37.65
C VAL A 733 3.69 -6.42 38.45
N TYR A 734 3.42 -7.75 38.16
CA TYR A 734 3.86 -8.97 38.88
C TYR A 734 5.04 -9.60 38.14
N SER A 735 5.68 -9.10 36.74
CA SER A 735 6.73 -9.75 35.93
C SER A 735 7.87 -8.76 35.66
N ASN A 736 8.10 -7.45 36.63
CA ASN A 736 9.15 -6.42 36.61
C ASN A 736 9.78 -6.27 35.21
N SER A 737 8.76 -6.46 34.01
CA SER A 737 9.12 -6.33 32.58
C SER A 737 8.58 -5.02 32.01
N THR A 738 9.33 -4.39 31.30
CA THR A 738 8.95 -3.08 30.69
C THR A 738 7.83 -3.31 29.65
N CYS A 739 6.96 -4.54 29.73
CA CYS A 739 6.00 -5.00 28.72
C CYS A 739 4.58 -4.69 29.18
N GLY A 740 3.63 -3.81 28.54
CA GLY A 740 2.21 -3.43 28.88
C GLY A 740 2.15 -2.09 29.61
N ARG A 741 3.66 -1.33 29.60
CA ARG A 741 3.76 0.06 30.07
C ARG A 741 3.73 1.03 28.88
N PRO A 742 2.52 2.03 29.04
CA PRO A 742 2.43 3.04 27.96
C PRO A 742 3.75 3.77 27.75
N ARG A 743 4.39 3.96 26.65
CA ARG A 743 5.69 4.60 26.28
C ARG A 743 5.77 6.00 26.88
N ASP A 744 7.00 6.31 26.98
CA ASP A 744 7.30 7.56 27.74
C ASP A 744 7.09 8.77 26.83
N ASP A 745 6.84 8.45 25.37
CA ASP A 745 6.65 9.58 24.43
C ASP A 745 5.28 9.42 23.76
N TYR A 746 3.80 9.02 24.63
CA TYR A 746 2.46 8.63 24.13
C TYR A 746 1.64 9.85 23.74
N ILE A 747 2.13 11.22 23.87
CA ILE A 747 1.39 12.46 23.46
C ILE A 747 2.25 13.20 22.45
N HIS A 748 3.71 12.42 21.98
CA HIS A 748 4.58 13.05 20.97
C HIS A 748 4.26 12.53 19.56
N LEU A 749 3.57 13.65 18.67
CA LEU A 749 3.17 13.35 17.28
C LEU A 749 4.42 13.01 16.43
N PHE A 750 6.01 13.35 16.73
CA PHE A 750 7.25 13.04 15.99
C PHE A 750 8.24 12.32 16.93
N ARG A 751 8.62 11.10 16.37
CA ARG A 751 9.36 10.23 17.32
C ARG A 751 10.78 9.99 16.83
N ASP A 752 11.70 9.27 17.39
CA ASP A 752 13.15 9.10 17.18
C ASP A 752 13.42 8.33 15.86
N PRO A 753 14.29 8.81 14.99
CA PRO A 753 14.57 8.41 13.60
C PRO A 753 15.12 6.99 13.51
N VAL A 754 15.49 6.48 14.80
CA VAL A 754 16.11 5.15 14.73
C VAL A 754 15.37 4.20 15.69
N THR A 755 14.81 4.78 16.98
CA THR A 755 14.25 3.89 18.01
C THR A 755 12.74 4.06 18.10
N GLY A 756 12.05 5.16 17.30
CA GLY A 756 10.63 5.48 17.36
C GLY A 756 9.82 4.48 16.44
N ASP A 757 8.51 4.19 17.15
CA ASP A 757 7.61 3.27 16.38
C ASP A 757 7.00 3.99 15.19
N LEU A 758 6.98 5.43 15.11
CA LEU A 758 6.71 6.30 13.94
C LEU A 758 7.79 7.39 13.85
N PRO A 759 9.27 6.65 12.96
CA PRO A 759 10.39 7.59 12.90
C PRO A 759 10.08 8.80 12.01
N TRP A 760 10.14 9.91 12.44
CA TRP A 760 9.61 11.16 11.83
C TRP A 760 10.14 11.33 10.39
N PRO A 761 11.68 10.55 9.98
CA PRO A 761 12.07 10.61 8.55
C PRO A 761 11.24 9.65 7.70
N GLY A 762 10.40 8.97 8.46
CA GLY A 762 9.48 7.96 7.86
C GLY A 762 8.18 8.63 7.33
N ILE A 763 7.79 10.15 7.48
CA ILE A 763 6.66 10.93 6.96
C ILE A 763 6.77 11.02 5.44
N ILE A 764 8.18 10.64 4.79
CA ILE A 764 8.39 10.68 3.34
C ILE A 764 7.88 9.36 2.71
N GLY A 765 8.16 8.34 3.51
CA GLY A 765 7.58 7.02 3.13
C GLY A 765 6.06 7.00 3.30
N LEU A 766 5.23 7.92 4.40
CA LEU A 766 3.78 8.07 4.60
C LEU A 766 3.14 8.95 3.52
N SER A 767 3.67 9.92 2.68
CA SER A 767 3.20 10.79 1.60
C SER A 767 3.16 10.06 0.25
N ILE A 768 4.28 8.89 0.08
CA ILE A 768 4.30 8.11 -1.16
C ILE A 768 3.10 7.14 -1.15
N ASN A 769 2.57 6.87 0.06
CA ASN A 769 1.43 5.92 0.22
C ASN A 769 0.12 6.74 0.17
N SER A 770 -0.16 8.04 0.50
CA SER A 770 -1.38 8.91 0.50
C SER A 770 -1.66 9.39 -0.93
N VAL A 771 -0.68 9.55 -2.04
CA VAL A 771 -0.93 10.01 -3.39
C VAL A 771 -1.45 8.83 -4.23
N TRP A 772 -1.15 7.62 -3.85
CA TRP A 772 -1.78 6.48 -4.54
C TRP A 772 -3.23 6.29 -4.09
N TYR A 773 -3.57 6.37 -2.65
CA TYR A 773 -4.92 6.11 -2.07
C TYR A 773 -5.92 7.15 -2.59
N TRP A 774 -5.78 8.49 -2.88
CA TRP A 774 -6.78 9.54 -3.13
C TRP A 774 -6.77 9.91 -4.61
N CYS A 775 -5.68 9.39 -5.47
CA CYS A 775 -5.62 9.97 -6.85
C CYS A 775 -5.60 8.85 -7.87
N SER A 776 -5.46 7.51 -7.30
CA SER A 776 -5.33 6.43 -8.33
C SER A 776 -6.27 5.28 -8.00
N ASP A 777 -6.90 5.27 -6.73
CA ASP A 777 -7.84 4.21 -6.35
C ASP A 777 -9.19 4.38 -7.06
N GLN A 778 -9.48 3.26 -7.86
CA GLN A 778 -10.69 3.25 -8.70
C GLN A 778 -11.96 3.49 -7.87
N VAL A 779 -12.15 3.17 -6.64
CA VAL A 779 -13.31 3.39 -5.74
C VAL A 779 -13.43 4.89 -5.41
N ILE A 780 -12.41 5.71 -5.35
CA ILE A 780 -12.41 7.14 -5.03
C ILE A 780 -12.52 7.98 -6.31
N VAL A 781 -11.94 7.40 -7.40
CA VAL A 781 -11.92 8.15 -8.64
C VAL A 781 -13.29 8.01 -9.31
N GLN A 782 -13.90 6.87 -9.13
CA GLN A 782 -15.22 6.64 -9.72
C GLN A 782 -16.28 7.49 -9.00
N ARG A 783 -16.05 7.88 -7.84
CA ARG A 783 -17.00 8.70 -7.05
C ARG A 783 -16.74 10.20 -7.28
N ALA A 784 -15.56 10.44 -7.65
CA ALA A 784 -15.23 11.85 -7.99
C ALA A 784 -15.71 12.18 -9.40
N LEU A 785 -15.75 11.10 -10.19
CA LEU A 785 -16.13 11.31 -11.61
C LEU A 785 -17.65 11.24 -11.76
N ALA A 786 -18.34 11.04 -10.58
CA ALA A 786 -19.81 10.94 -10.58
C ALA A 786 -20.43 12.33 -10.45
N GLY A 787 -19.43 13.35 -10.35
CA GLY A 787 -19.85 14.75 -10.23
C GLY A 787 -20.42 15.29 -11.55
N LYS A 788 -21.41 16.24 -11.41
CA LYS A 788 -22.16 16.79 -12.55
C LYS A 788 -21.23 17.64 -13.44
N THR A 789 -20.15 18.27 -12.77
CA THR A 789 -19.21 19.12 -13.52
C THR A 789 -17.82 19.04 -12.85
N TYR A 790 -16.83 19.34 -13.47
CA TYR A 790 -15.44 19.42 -12.95
C TYR A 790 -15.39 20.25 -11.66
N ASP A 791 -16.19 21.33 -11.57
CA ASP A 791 -16.19 22.17 -10.34
C ASP A 791 -16.84 21.41 -9.17
N HIS A 792 -17.90 20.58 -9.42
CA HIS A 792 -18.59 19.76 -8.40
C HIS A 792 -17.68 18.61 -7.90
N ALA A 793 -16.96 18.13 -8.77
CA ALA A 793 -15.99 17.09 -8.36
C ALA A 793 -14.84 17.70 -7.56
N LYS A 794 -14.42 18.88 -7.85
CA LYS A 794 -13.40 19.63 -7.09
C LYS A 794 -13.94 20.04 -5.72
N ALA A 795 -15.13 20.61 -5.74
CA ALA A 795 -15.75 21.03 -4.47
C ALA A 795 -16.02 19.81 -3.56
N GLY A 796 -16.36 18.69 -4.14
CA GLY A 796 -16.57 17.42 -3.38
C GLY A 796 -15.27 16.89 -2.75
N THR A 797 -14.22 17.02 -3.40
CA THR A 797 -12.89 16.57 -2.88
C THR A 797 -12.37 17.53 -1.81
N ILE A 798 -12.67 18.84 -1.89
CA ILE A 798 -12.27 19.82 -0.85
C ILE A 798 -13.08 19.55 0.43
N LEU A 799 -14.39 19.35 0.31
CA LEU A 799 -15.27 18.97 1.44
C LEU A 799 -14.76 17.68 2.12
N CYS A 800 -14.36 16.70 1.43
CA CYS A 800 -13.82 15.45 2.01
C CYS A 800 -12.51 15.73 2.77
N GLY A 801 -11.71 16.53 2.27
CA GLY A 801 -10.47 17.01 2.94
C GLY A 801 -10.78 17.69 4.29
N PHE A 802 -11.78 18.53 4.29
CA PHE A 802 -12.15 19.20 5.57
C PHE A 802 -12.69 18.17 6.57
N LEU A 803 -13.48 17.23 6.20
CA LEU A 803 -14.12 16.21 7.05
C LEU A 803 -13.07 15.23 7.58
N LYS A 804 -11.94 15.18 7.29
CA LYS A 804 -10.92 14.18 7.68
C LYS A 804 -10.15 14.64 8.92
N ILE A 805 -10.33 15.81 9.14
CA ILE A 805 -9.74 16.31 10.39
C ILE A 805 -10.50 15.73 11.59
N LEU A 806 -11.68 15.27 11.44
CA LEU A 806 -12.65 14.86 12.47
C LEU A 806 -12.29 13.49 13.06
N PRO A 807 -11.74 12.50 12.53
CA PRO A 807 -11.48 11.16 13.05
C PRO A 807 -10.40 11.16 14.14
N LEU A 808 -9.53 12.13 14.09
CA LEU A 808 -8.62 12.33 15.24
C LEU A 808 -9.40 12.55 16.53
N PHE A 809 -10.45 13.39 16.44
CA PHE A 809 -11.22 13.68 17.66
C PHE A 809 -12.31 12.62 17.88
N LEU A 810 -12.91 12.03 16.94
CA LEU A 810 -14.12 11.17 17.00
C LEU A 810 -13.73 9.69 17.07
N LEU A 811 -12.37 9.25 17.00
CA LEU A 811 -12.08 7.79 16.96
C LEU A 811 -10.81 7.49 17.76
N VAL A 812 -9.77 8.42 17.91
CA VAL A 812 -8.49 8.21 18.62
C VAL A 812 -8.66 8.61 20.10
N PHE A 813 -9.32 9.71 20.25
CA PHE A 813 -9.54 10.10 21.66
C PHE A 813 -10.48 9.10 22.34
N PRO A 814 -11.59 8.63 21.86
CA PRO A 814 -12.47 7.60 22.41
C PRO A 814 -11.73 6.27 22.63
N GLY A 815 -10.71 5.81 22.01
CA GLY A 815 -9.89 4.60 22.18
C GLY A 815 -8.94 4.72 23.40
N MET A 816 -8.45 5.99 23.61
CA MET A 816 -7.61 6.28 24.80
C MET A 816 -8.48 6.29 26.06
N ILE A 817 -9.63 6.85 25.74
CA ILE A 817 -10.57 6.86 26.87
C ILE A 817 -11.02 5.43 27.19
N ALA A 818 -11.18 4.57 26.23
CA ALA A 818 -11.60 3.16 26.41
C ALA A 818 -10.54 2.34 27.17
N ARG A 819 -9.29 2.73 27.12
CA ARG A 819 -8.17 2.03 27.86
C ARG A 819 -8.13 2.49 29.31
N ILE A 820 -8.50 3.79 29.41
CA ILE A 820 -8.58 4.31 30.78
C ILE A 820 -9.76 3.68 31.51
N LEU A 821 -10.94 3.41 30.83
CA LEU A 821 -12.21 2.94 31.42
C LEU A 821 -12.24 1.42 31.52
N TYR A 822 -11.37 0.69 30.61
CA TYR A 822 -11.46 -0.81 30.62
C TYR A 822 -10.05 -1.40 30.48
N PRO A 823 -9.01 -1.23 31.41
CA PRO A 823 -7.58 -1.59 31.33
C PRO A 823 -7.37 -3.11 31.42
N GLU A 824 -8.45 -3.84 32.02
CA GLU A 824 -8.29 -5.30 32.21
C GLU A 824 -8.69 -6.06 30.93
N THR A 825 -9.68 -5.38 30.17
CA THR A 825 -10.17 -6.02 28.93
C THR A 825 -9.40 -5.49 27.72
N ILE A 826 -8.87 -4.17 27.82
CA ILE A 826 -8.31 -3.51 26.61
C ILE A 826 -6.80 -3.49 26.69
N ALA A 827 -6.01 -3.71 28.02
CA ALA A 827 -4.55 -3.60 28.17
C ALA A 827 -3.97 -4.94 28.67
N CYS A 828 -4.73 -6.09 28.35
CA CYS A 828 -4.27 -7.40 28.83
C CYS A 828 -2.98 -7.85 28.12
N VAL A 829 -1.79 -8.48 28.83
CA VAL A 829 -0.45 -8.77 28.26
C VAL A 829 -0.14 -10.25 28.46
N ASP A 830 -1.08 -10.85 29.12
CA ASP A 830 -0.94 -12.29 29.38
C ASP A 830 -1.72 -13.09 28.29
N PRO A 831 -1.04 -13.82 27.56
CA PRO A 831 -1.53 -14.51 26.37
C PRO A 831 -2.77 -15.38 26.68
N GLU A 832 -2.99 -16.05 27.90
CA GLU A 832 -4.16 -16.87 28.29
C GLU A 832 -5.35 -15.99 28.67
N VAL A 833 -5.22 -14.79 29.34
CA VAL A 833 -6.27 -13.81 29.70
C VAL A 833 -6.68 -13.03 28.44
N CYS A 834 -5.88 -12.73 27.61
CA CYS A 834 -6.16 -11.98 26.35
C CYS A 834 -6.85 -12.88 25.31
N LYS A 835 -6.52 -14.19 25.33
CA LYS A 835 -7.18 -15.17 24.44
C LYS A 835 -8.60 -15.44 24.90
N GLN A 836 -9.07 -15.35 26.14
CA GLN A 836 -10.42 -15.50 26.70
C GLN A 836 -11.22 -14.21 26.50
N VAL A 837 -10.78 -13.06 26.45
CA VAL A 837 -11.48 -11.76 26.37
C VAL A 837 -11.67 -11.38 24.90
N CYS A 838 -10.82 -11.64 24.02
CA CYS A 838 -11.06 -11.08 22.67
C CYS A 838 -10.54 -12.08 21.61
N GLY A 839 -10.17 -13.40 22.04
CA GLY A 839 -9.91 -14.50 21.09
C GLY A 839 -8.46 -14.37 20.50
N SER A 840 -7.51 -13.18 21.51
CA SER A 840 -6.14 -12.96 20.97
C SER A 840 -5.13 -13.04 22.13
N SER A 841 -3.92 -13.73 21.80
CA SER A 841 -2.91 -14.03 22.84
C SER A 841 -1.82 -12.95 22.86
N SER A 842 -2.00 -11.77 21.98
CA SER A 842 -0.99 -10.74 21.66
C SER A 842 -1.48 -9.37 22.11
N GLY A 843 -2.98 -9.25 22.58
CA GLY A 843 -3.47 -8.00 23.18
C GLY A 843 -4.87 -7.67 22.57
N CYS A 844 -5.94 -7.09 23.20
CA CYS A 844 -7.36 -6.93 22.88
C CYS A 844 -7.67 -5.45 22.66
N SER A 845 -6.75 -4.61 22.12
CA SER A 845 -6.96 -3.15 21.96
C SER A 845 -7.91 -2.82 20.82
N ASN A 846 -8.27 -3.79 19.85
CA ASN A 846 -9.15 -3.60 18.67
C ASN A 846 -10.63 -3.68 19.06
N ILE A 847 -10.97 -4.03 20.29
CA ILE A 847 -12.38 -4.04 20.72
C ILE A 847 -12.65 -2.80 21.56
N ALA A 848 -11.71 -1.78 21.48
CA ALA A 848 -11.74 -0.58 22.31
C ALA A 848 -12.93 0.30 21.92
N TYR A 849 -13.16 0.57 20.65
CA TYR A 849 -14.26 1.43 20.20
C TYR A 849 -15.60 0.69 20.31
N PRO A 850 -15.69 -0.60 19.93
CA PRO A 850 -16.93 -1.39 20.11
C PRO A 850 -17.28 -1.57 21.60
N THR A 851 -16.26 -1.64 22.38
CA THR A 851 -16.51 -1.78 23.84
C THR A 851 -17.01 -0.46 24.43
N MET A 852 -16.71 0.62 23.89
CA MET A 852 -17.20 1.95 24.36
C MET A 852 -18.61 2.20 23.84
N VAL A 853 -18.86 1.74 22.72
CA VAL A 853 -20.20 1.90 22.10
C VAL A 853 -21.22 1.02 22.82
N ILE A 854 -20.69 -0.08 23.30
CA ILE A 854 -21.66 -1.03 23.92
C ILE A 854 -21.80 -0.69 25.41
N SER A 855 -20.76 -0.06 25.90
CA SER A 855 -20.73 0.05 27.39
C SER A 855 -21.15 1.46 27.80
N LEU A 856 -21.12 2.48 26.85
CA LEU A 856 -21.29 3.88 27.32
C LEU A 856 -22.48 4.52 26.62
N MET A 857 -22.94 4.03 25.43
CA MET A 857 -24.02 4.68 24.68
C MET A 857 -25.39 4.15 25.15
N PRO A 858 -26.47 5.08 25.37
CA PRO A 858 -27.81 4.64 25.74
C PRO A 858 -28.46 3.74 24.66
N PRO A 859 -29.18 2.88 25.04
CA PRO A 859 -29.67 1.78 24.19
C PRO A 859 -30.10 2.28 22.81
N GLY A 860 -30.82 3.58 22.73
CA GLY A 860 -31.25 4.17 21.44
C GLY A 860 -30.05 4.63 20.60
N ALA A 861 -28.96 5.24 20.98
CA ALA A 861 -27.72 5.71 20.32
C ALA A 861 -26.75 4.55 20.06
N ARG A 862 -26.78 3.53 20.86
CA ARG A 862 -26.00 2.28 20.70
C ARG A 862 -26.52 1.47 19.51
N GLY A 863 -28.00 1.32 19.40
CA GLY A 863 -28.62 0.59 18.26
C GLY A 863 -28.42 1.35 16.94
N MET A 864 -28.43 2.68 17.06
CA MET A 864 -28.23 3.53 15.86
C MET A 864 -26.76 3.52 15.43
N MET A 865 -25.76 3.50 16.30
CA MET A 865 -24.32 3.38 15.97
C MET A 865 -23.97 1.97 15.46
N LEU A 866 -24.82 0.94 15.85
CA LEU A 866 -24.58 -0.45 15.37
C LEU A 866 -25.13 -0.63 13.96
N ALA A 867 -26.34 0.03 13.66
CA ALA A 867 -26.98 -0.01 12.32
C ALA A 867 -26.16 0.80 11.32
N VAL A 868 -25.50 1.84 11.69
CA VAL A 868 -24.73 2.71 10.77
C VAL A 868 -23.34 2.11 10.53
N MET A 869 -22.75 1.38 11.39
CA MET A 869 -21.44 0.68 11.21
C MET A 869 -21.63 -0.57 10.35
N MET A 870 -22.95 -1.10 10.37
CA MET A 870 -23.23 -2.25 9.48
C MET A 870 -23.53 -1.76 8.06
N ALA A 871 -24.20 -0.55 8.05
CA ALA A 871 -24.49 0.13 6.77
C ALA A 871 -23.20 0.69 6.15
N ALA A 872 -22.21 1.18 6.93
CA ALA A 872 -20.90 1.66 6.44
C ALA A 872 -20.02 0.52 5.96
N LEU A 873 -20.19 -0.61 6.56
CA LEU A 873 -19.48 -1.85 6.14
C LEU A 873 -20.08 -2.39 4.84
N MET A 874 -21.43 -2.19 4.65
CA MET A 874 -22.08 -2.67 3.40
C MET A 874 -21.76 -1.72 2.24
N SER A 875 -21.64 -0.48 2.55
CA SER A 875 -21.37 0.55 1.54
C SER A 875 -19.91 0.47 1.06
N SER A 876 -19.02 0.04 1.96
CA SER A 876 -17.59 -0.08 1.57
C SER A 876 -17.34 -1.38 0.76
N LEU A 877 -18.14 -2.41 1.10
CA LEU A 877 -17.95 -3.71 0.41
C LEU A 877 -18.62 -3.69 -0.96
N THR A 878 -19.75 -2.93 -1.10
CA THR A 878 -20.48 -2.80 -2.38
C THR A 878 -19.70 -1.91 -3.35
N SER A 879 -18.96 -0.98 -2.92
CA SER A 879 -18.13 -0.07 -3.74
C SER A 879 -16.85 -0.77 -4.21
N ILE A 880 -16.48 -1.68 -3.29
CA ILE A 880 -15.29 -2.45 -3.67
C ILE A 880 -15.68 -3.57 -4.64
N PHE A 881 -16.86 -4.09 -4.52
CA PHE A 881 -17.28 -5.20 -5.43
C PHE A 881 -17.65 -4.64 -6.79
N ASN A 882 -18.18 -3.38 -6.87
CA ASN A 882 -18.58 -2.69 -8.11
C ASN A 882 -17.35 -2.18 -8.87
N SER A 883 -16.47 -1.72 -8.20
CA SER A 883 -15.21 -1.25 -8.83
C SER A 883 -14.37 -2.43 -9.33
N SER A 884 -14.42 -3.54 -8.61
CA SER A 884 -13.68 -4.76 -9.03
C SER A 884 -14.41 -5.46 -10.18
N SER A 885 -15.67 -5.33 -10.20
CA SER A 885 -16.45 -5.94 -11.29
C SER A 885 -16.30 -5.10 -12.57
N THR A 886 -16.03 -3.75 -12.49
CA THR A 886 -15.87 -2.81 -13.63
C THR A 886 -14.46 -2.94 -14.22
N ILE A 887 -13.60 -3.24 -13.30
CA ILE A 887 -12.21 -3.39 -13.80
C ILE A 887 -12.05 -4.73 -14.52
N PHE A 888 -12.80 -5.69 -14.04
CA PHE A 888 -12.69 -7.02 -14.61
C PHE A 888 -13.57 -7.11 -15.89
N ALA A 889 -14.78 -6.55 -15.91
CA ALA A 889 -15.75 -6.68 -17.01
C ALA A 889 -15.37 -5.74 -18.16
N MET A 890 -14.83 -4.44 -17.96
CA MET A 890 -14.63 -3.40 -18.99
C MET A 890 -13.17 -3.40 -19.47
N ASP A 891 -12.34 -3.89 -18.56
CA ASP A 891 -10.90 -3.70 -18.92
C ASP A 891 -10.27 -5.05 -19.29
N ILE A 892 -10.98 -6.15 -18.81
CA ILE A 892 -10.36 -7.47 -19.06
C ILE A 892 -11.34 -8.31 -19.90
N TRP A 893 -12.62 -8.37 -19.61
CA TRP A 893 -13.61 -9.28 -20.27
C TRP A 893 -13.98 -8.75 -21.64
N THR A 894 -14.11 -7.43 -21.97
CA THR A 894 -14.49 -6.83 -23.27
C THR A 894 -13.32 -6.90 -24.27
N ARG A 895 -12.29 -7.20 -23.59
CA ARG A 895 -11.11 -7.35 -24.51
C ARG A 895 -10.91 -8.82 -24.88
N ILE A 896 -11.25 -9.78 -23.94
CA ILE A 896 -11.20 -11.23 -24.19
C ILE A 896 -12.35 -11.62 -25.09
N ARG A 897 -13.43 -10.93 -25.09
CA ARG A 897 -14.58 -11.09 -25.99
C ARG A 897 -14.97 -9.72 -26.53
N LYS A 898 -14.63 -9.44 -27.92
CA LYS A 898 -14.64 -8.10 -28.56
C LYS A 898 -16.05 -7.75 -29.02
N SER A 899 -17.13 -8.94 -29.09
CA SER A 899 -18.54 -8.65 -29.42
C SER A 899 -19.45 -9.03 -28.26
N ALA A 900 -19.04 -8.49 -27.01
CA ALA A 900 -19.81 -8.89 -25.80
C ALA A 900 -21.00 -7.94 -25.61
N SER A 901 -22.31 -8.62 -25.47
CA SER A 901 -23.54 -7.84 -25.24
C SER A 901 -23.55 -7.24 -23.82
N GLU A 902 -23.97 -6.10 -23.60
CA GLU A 902 -24.05 -5.32 -22.33
C GLU A 902 -24.55 -6.21 -21.18
N LEU A 903 -25.36 -7.22 -21.54
CA LEU A 903 -25.89 -8.15 -20.53
C LEU A 903 -24.84 -9.20 -20.14
N GLU A 904 -24.01 -9.55 -20.99
CA GLU A 904 -22.87 -10.49 -20.73
C GLU A 904 -21.78 -9.79 -19.90
N ILE A 905 -21.47 -8.49 -20.06
CA ILE A 905 -20.46 -7.67 -19.34
C ILE A 905 -20.94 -7.44 -17.90
N MET A 906 -22.25 -7.48 -17.77
CA MET A 906 -22.77 -7.25 -16.41
C MET A 906 -22.77 -8.56 -15.62
N ILE A 907 -23.03 -9.79 -16.26
CA ILE A 907 -23.15 -11.10 -15.56
C ILE A 907 -21.75 -11.64 -15.24
N VAL A 908 -20.78 -11.26 -16.00
CA VAL A 908 -19.41 -11.76 -15.78
C VAL A 908 -18.74 -10.90 -14.68
N GLY A 909 -19.01 -9.71 -14.62
CA GLY A 909 -18.56 -8.78 -13.55
C GLY A 909 -19.10 -9.19 -12.18
N ARG A 910 -20.38 -9.80 -12.06
CA ARG A 910 -21.03 -10.19 -10.78
C ARG A 910 -20.58 -11.59 -10.34
N VAL A 911 -20.22 -12.47 -11.24
CA VAL A 911 -19.74 -13.84 -10.93
C VAL A 911 -18.28 -13.76 -10.45
N PHE A 912 -17.59 -12.67 -10.81
CA PHE A 912 -16.19 -12.48 -10.38
C PHE A 912 -16.14 -11.91 -8.96
N VAL A 913 -17.08 -11.30 -8.63
CA VAL A 913 -17.10 -10.73 -7.28
C VAL A 913 -17.30 -11.86 -6.24
N ILE A 914 -18.03 -12.94 -6.57
CA ILE A 914 -18.27 -14.11 -5.68
C ILE A 914 -16.96 -14.89 -5.51
N PHE A 915 -16.22 -14.72 -6.47
CA PHE A 915 -14.92 -15.43 -6.40
C PHE A 915 -13.93 -14.63 -5.52
N LEU A 916 -14.09 -13.38 -5.54
CA LEU A 916 -13.23 -12.48 -4.74
C LEU A 916 -13.64 -12.50 -3.25
N VAL A 917 -14.80 -12.88 -2.97
CA VAL A 917 -15.27 -12.94 -1.59
C VAL A 917 -14.85 -14.28 -0.96
N VAL A 918 -14.73 -15.33 -1.58
CA VAL A 918 -14.35 -16.67 -1.07
C VAL A 918 -12.85 -16.71 -0.75
N VAL A 919 -12.25 -15.76 -1.43
CA VAL A 919 -10.77 -15.75 -1.23
C VAL A 919 -10.42 -14.79 -0.08
N SER A 920 -11.35 -13.89 0.08
CA SER A 920 -11.12 -12.94 1.16
C SER A 920 -11.50 -13.54 2.50
N ILE A 921 -12.36 -14.62 2.64
CA ILE A 921 -12.80 -15.32 3.88
C ILE A 921 -11.72 -16.34 4.28
N ALA A 922 -10.89 -16.78 3.38
CA ALA A 922 -9.89 -17.82 3.67
C ALA A 922 -8.61 -17.20 4.26
N TRP A 923 -8.65 -15.80 4.48
CA TRP A 923 -7.43 -15.01 4.87
C TRP A 923 -7.64 -14.39 6.24
N ILE A 924 -8.95 -14.64 6.77
CA ILE A 924 -9.31 -13.99 8.07
C ILE A 924 -8.60 -14.71 9.20
N PRO A 925 -8.00 -15.94 9.31
CA PRO A 925 -7.29 -16.62 10.39
C PRO A 925 -5.79 -16.23 10.45
N VAL A 926 -5.30 -15.58 9.38
CA VAL A 926 -3.91 -15.10 9.28
C VAL A 926 -3.83 -13.67 9.80
N ILE A 927 -5.22 -12.97 9.51
CA ILE A 927 -5.33 -11.60 10.11
C ILE A 927 -5.39 -11.74 11.63
N ARG A 928 -5.75 -13.05 12.27
CA ARG A 928 -5.98 -13.29 13.71
C ARG A 928 -4.67 -13.78 14.38
N ALA A 929 -3.50 -14.41 13.38
CA ALA A 929 -2.29 -15.10 13.91
C ALA A 929 -1.06 -14.17 13.78
N SER A 930 -1.08 -12.99 12.83
CA SER A 930 0.02 -12.11 12.42
C SER A 930 -0.14 -10.75 13.11
N GLN A 931 -1.38 -10.72 14.32
CA GLN A 931 -1.54 -9.47 15.05
C GLN A 931 -0.68 -9.44 16.31
N GLY A 932 0.32 -8.32 16.44
CA GLY A 932 0.71 -7.53 17.60
C GLY A 932 -0.36 -6.50 18.00
N SER A 933 -1.77 -6.77 18.58
CA SER A 933 -2.85 -6.09 19.30
C SER A 933 -3.34 -4.85 18.54
N GLU A 934 -2.92 -4.35 16.81
CA GLU A 934 -3.46 -3.12 16.21
C GLU A 934 -3.68 -3.35 14.71
N LEU A 935 -5.27 -3.68 14.30
CA LEU A 935 -5.80 -3.98 12.96
C LEU A 935 -5.44 -2.83 11.97
N PHE A 936 -4.85 -1.37 12.28
CA PHE A 936 -4.63 -0.17 11.47
C PHE A 936 -3.16 -0.08 11.09
N VAL A 937 -2.01 -0.99 11.71
CA VAL A 937 -0.57 -1.00 11.40
C VAL A 937 -0.25 -2.12 10.42
N TYR A 938 -1.29 -3.03 10.43
CA TYR A 938 -1.21 -4.12 9.45
C TYR A 938 -1.57 -3.65 8.04
N ILE A 939 -3.00 -2.71 7.95
CA ILE A 939 -3.50 -2.17 6.62
C ILE A 939 -2.48 -1.20 6.06
N GLN A 940 -1.09 -0.48 6.67
CA GLN A 940 -0.22 0.58 6.20
C GLN A 940 1.17 0.00 5.81
N GLN A 941 1.65 -1.44 6.24
CA GLN A 941 2.90 -2.16 5.92
C GLN A 941 2.77 -2.88 4.59
N VAL A 942 1.34 -3.49 4.34
CA VAL A 942 1.08 -4.19 3.06
C VAL A 942 0.96 -3.17 1.92
N SER A 943 0.37 -1.66 2.10
CA SER A 943 0.25 -0.56 1.12
C SER A 943 1.63 0.06 0.80
N SER A 944 3.24 -0.23 1.52
CA SER A 944 4.54 0.44 1.38
C SER A 944 5.49 -0.47 0.59
N PHE A 945 4.87 -1.79 0.36
CA PHE A 945 5.71 -2.75 -0.37
C PHE A 945 5.21 -2.89 -1.80
N MET A 946 3.62 -2.43 -2.16
CA MET A 946 3.02 -2.76 -3.47
C MET A 946 2.65 -1.46 -4.22
N GLN A 947 2.41 -0.11 -3.63
CA GLN A 947 1.70 1.06 -4.21
C GLN A 947 2.74 2.11 -4.66
N PRO A 948 4.47 2.10 -4.47
CA PRO A 948 5.46 3.16 -4.80
C PRO A 948 5.93 3.08 -6.24
N PRO A 949 5.94 1.85 -7.02
CA PRO A 949 6.28 1.79 -8.43
C PRO A 949 5.18 2.33 -9.34
N ILE A 950 3.53 2.13 -9.18
CA ILE A 950 2.37 2.72 -9.88
C ILE A 950 2.32 4.23 -9.66
N CYS A 951 2.88 4.77 -8.31
CA CYS A 951 2.84 6.18 -8.01
C CYS A 951 3.99 6.93 -8.73
N CYS A 952 5.40 6.08 -8.98
CA CYS A 952 6.58 6.68 -9.65
C CYS A 952 6.31 6.82 -11.16
N ILE A 953 5.53 5.96 -11.97
CA ILE A 953 5.23 6.00 -13.44
C ILE A 953 4.07 6.96 -13.69
N PHE A 954 2.82 7.04 -12.72
CA PHE A 954 1.71 7.98 -12.80
C PHE A 954 2.21 9.41 -12.68
N LEU A 955 3.44 9.74 -11.73
CA LEU A 955 3.94 11.10 -11.55
C LEU A 955 4.91 11.48 -12.69
N LEU A 956 5.77 10.30 -13.24
CA LEU A 956 6.68 10.56 -14.37
C LEU A 956 5.91 10.66 -15.69
N GLY A 957 4.59 10.08 -15.80
CA GLY A 957 3.67 10.15 -16.96
C GLY A 957 2.93 11.46 -17.00
N LEU A 958 2.57 12.21 -15.83
CA LEU A 958 1.85 13.48 -15.75
C LEU A 958 2.79 14.66 -15.97
N PHE A 959 4.29 14.37 -15.50
CA PHE A 959 5.09 15.62 -15.42
C PHE A 959 6.30 15.52 -16.31
N TRP A 960 6.60 14.17 -17.04
CA TRP A 960 7.80 14.04 -17.90
C TRP A 960 7.35 13.51 -19.28
N PRO A 961 7.16 14.51 -20.35
CA PRO A 961 6.64 14.24 -21.70
C PRO A 961 7.52 13.22 -22.45
N ARG A 962 8.85 12.79 -21.73
CA ARG A 962 9.85 11.94 -22.41
C ARG A 962 9.68 10.45 -22.01
N LEU A 963 8.77 10.29 -21.35
CA LEU A 963 8.53 8.94 -20.82
C LEU A 963 7.69 8.14 -21.83
N ASN A 964 8.29 7.24 -22.29
CA ASN A 964 7.64 6.43 -23.34
C ASN A 964 7.22 5.06 -22.81
N GLU A 965 6.25 4.21 -23.36
CA GLU A 965 5.59 2.97 -22.92
C GLU A 965 6.60 1.90 -22.49
N LEU A 966 7.95 1.87 -22.98
CA LEU A 966 8.97 0.86 -22.65
C LEU A 966 9.75 1.20 -21.40
N GLY A 967 10.02 2.57 -21.22
CA GLY A 967 10.64 3.10 -19.99
C GLY A 967 9.70 2.96 -18.80
N ALA A 968 8.18 3.16 -19.15
CA ALA A 968 7.17 3.02 -18.10
C ALA A 968 6.88 1.56 -17.79
N PHE A 969 7.02 0.52 -18.65
CA PHE A 969 6.69 -0.91 -18.48
C PHE A 969 7.87 -1.63 -17.80
N VAL A 970 9.41 -1.17 -17.98
CA VAL A 970 10.60 -1.82 -17.47
C VAL A 970 10.88 -1.31 -16.06
N ALA A 971 10.55 -0.14 -15.77
CA ALA A 971 10.72 0.49 -14.48
C ALA A 971 9.65 -0.03 -13.51
N LEU A 972 8.03 -0.20 -14.16
CA LEU A 972 6.94 -0.81 -13.34
C LEU A 972 7.23 -2.27 -13.03
N VAL A 973 8.27 -3.15 -13.76
CA VAL A 973 8.51 -4.60 -13.57
C VAL A 973 9.70 -4.76 -12.62
N VAL A 974 10.80 -3.68 -12.51
CA VAL A 974 12.00 -3.69 -11.65
C VAL A 974 11.63 -3.21 -10.24
N GLY A 975 10.86 -2.26 -10.07
CA GLY A 975 10.29 -1.72 -8.83
C GLY A 975 9.38 -2.73 -8.11
N MET A 976 8.28 -3.63 -8.99
CA MET A 976 7.31 -4.59 -8.42
C MET A 976 8.03 -5.87 -7.99
N ILE A 977 9.50 -6.23 -8.43
CA ILE A 977 10.24 -7.47 -8.07
C ILE A 977 11.06 -7.23 -6.80
N VAL A 978 11.48 -5.89 -6.59
CA VAL A 978 12.26 -5.53 -5.38
C VAL A 978 11.28 -5.34 -4.21
N GLY A 979 9.99 -4.81 -4.37
CA GLY A 979 8.91 -4.66 -3.36
C GLY A 979 8.34 -6.01 -2.95
N LEU A 980 8.05 -7.26 -4.08
CA LEU A 980 7.47 -8.57 -3.76
C LEU A 980 8.47 -9.45 -2.99
N ILE A 981 10.09 -8.95 -3.02
CA ILE A 981 11.20 -9.69 -2.28
C ILE A 981 11.25 -9.20 -0.84
N ARG A 982 10.91 -8.04 -0.58
CA ARG A 982 10.84 -7.48 0.79
C ARG A 982 9.56 -7.94 1.47
N PHE A 983 8.00 -7.96 0.77
CA PHE A 983 6.69 -8.43 1.30
C PHE A 983 6.77 -9.91 1.71
N ILE A 984 7.78 -10.90 0.99
CA ILE A 984 7.85 -12.36 1.28
C ILE A 984 8.85 -12.63 2.41
N VAL A 985 10.10 -11.58 2.70
CA VAL A 985 11.14 -11.79 3.69
C VAL A 985 10.64 -11.26 5.04
N GLU A 986 9.58 -10.54 5.30
CA GLU A 986 9.00 -9.94 6.53
C GLU A 986 7.97 -10.85 7.16
N TYR A 987 6.97 -11.61 6.30
CA TYR A 987 5.85 -12.36 6.89
C TYR A 987 6.20 -13.86 6.90
N ALA A 988 7.91 -14.06 6.43
CA ALA A 988 8.49 -15.42 6.50
C ALA A 988 9.10 -15.66 7.88
N TYR A 989 9.40 -14.28 8.92
CA TYR A 989 9.98 -14.43 10.28
C TYR A 989 8.94 -14.01 11.32
N THR A 990 8.31 -15.03 12.52
CA THR A 990 7.33 -14.72 13.59
C THR A 990 8.01 -14.07 14.77
N VAL A 991 7.60 -12.94 15.44
CA VAL A 991 8.13 -12.15 16.59
C VAL A 991 7.88 -12.91 17.89
N PRO A 992 8.85 -13.12 18.62
CA PRO A 992 8.67 -13.88 19.87
C PRO A 992 7.86 -13.09 20.90
N ASP A 993 6.63 -13.60 21.83
CA ASP A 993 5.80 -13.05 22.92
C ASP A 993 6.66 -12.27 23.94
N CYS A 994 6.31 -11.08 24.18
CA CYS A 994 6.88 -10.06 25.01
C CYS A 994 7.41 -10.64 26.34
N LEU A 995 6.91 -11.83 26.75
CA LEU A 995 7.37 -12.40 28.05
C LEU A 995 8.23 -13.62 27.84
N SER A 996 8.84 -13.88 26.35
CA SER A 996 9.43 -15.15 25.91
C SER A 996 10.96 -14.99 25.80
N GLY A 997 11.91 -13.68 26.09
CA GLY A 997 13.36 -13.42 26.29
C GLY A 997 14.18 -13.99 25.16
N LEU A 998 13.44 -14.48 23.76
CA LEU A 998 14.12 -15.07 22.60
C LEU A 998 14.49 -13.95 21.61
N PRO A 999 16.01 -13.90 21.17
CA PRO A 999 16.50 -12.89 20.24
C PRO A 999 15.79 -12.97 18.87
N ASP A 1000 15.30 -11.94 18.34
CA ASP A 1000 14.55 -11.75 17.06
C ASP A 1000 15.31 -12.41 15.89
N PRO A 1001 14.72 -13.40 15.21
CA PRO A 1001 15.34 -14.24 14.18
C PRO A 1001 15.36 -13.55 12.81
N ARG A 1002 14.92 -12.17 12.71
CA ARG A 1002 14.89 -11.45 11.43
C ARG A 1002 16.28 -10.93 11.06
N PRO A 1003 16.67 -10.99 9.67
CA PRO A 1003 17.95 -10.45 9.17
C PRO A 1003 18.05 -8.94 9.37
N SER A 1004 19.15 -8.47 9.67
CA SER A 1004 19.45 -7.07 10.06
C SER A 1004 18.91 -6.06 9.02
N ILE A 1005 18.80 -6.65 7.71
CA ILE A 1005 18.28 -5.80 6.64
C ILE A 1005 16.76 -5.71 6.75
N VAL A 1006 16.05 -6.84 7.59
CA VAL A 1006 14.58 -6.86 7.81
C VAL A 1006 14.29 -6.32 9.20
N LYS A 1007 15.15 -6.36 10.10
CA LYS A 1007 14.94 -5.96 11.51
C LYS A 1007 15.34 -4.49 11.69
N ASP A 1008 16.42 -3.87 10.85
CA ASP A 1008 16.99 -2.54 11.15
C ASP A 1008 16.60 -1.55 10.05
N PHE A 1009 16.04 -2.13 8.93
CA PHE A 1009 15.66 -1.26 7.79
C PHE A 1009 14.09 -1.15 7.81
N HIS A 1010 13.48 0.07 8.66
CA HIS A 1010 12.05 0.37 8.83
C HIS A 1010 11.32 0.43 7.48
N TYR A 1011 9.96 -0.12 7.42
CA TYR A 1011 9.16 -0.26 6.18
C TYR A 1011 8.92 1.09 5.51
N LEU A 1012 8.97 2.42 6.37
CA LEU A 1012 8.78 3.74 5.74
C LEU A 1012 10.03 4.24 5.06
N TYR A 1013 11.46 3.51 5.30
CA TYR A 1013 12.74 3.81 4.63
C TYR A 1013 12.90 2.94 3.37
N PHE A 1014 12.30 1.89 3.31
CA PHE A 1014 12.34 0.97 2.17
C PHE A 1014 11.40 1.44 1.05
N ALA A 1015 9.90 2.13 1.49
CA ALA A 1015 8.99 2.73 0.48
C ALA A 1015 9.68 3.87 -0.28
N THR A 1016 10.90 4.48 0.34
CA THR A 1016 11.64 5.56 -0.32
C THR A 1016 12.76 5.01 -1.20
N PHE A 1017 13.21 3.88 -0.79
CA PHE A 1017 14.24 3.19 -1.57
C PHE A 1017 13.65 2.56 -2.85
N LEU A 1018 12.59 2.02 -2.96
CA LEU A 1018 11.91 1.35 -4.10
C LEU A 1018 11.40 2.39 -5.10
N PHE A 1019 10.78 3.70 -4.58
CA PHE A 1019 10.32 4.79 -5.43
C PHE A 1019 11.48 5.38 -6.21
N VAL A 1020 12.88 5.28 -5.51
CA VAL A 1020 14.06 5.91 -6.17
C VAL A 1020 14.69 4.92 -7.16
N LEU A 1021 14.64 3.71 -6.86
CA LEU A 1021 15.15 2.65 -7.76
C LEU A 1021 14.30 2.53 -9.03
N THR A 1022 12.93 2.70 -9.15
CA THR A 1022 11.97 2.61 -10.26
C THR A 1022 12.07 3.88 -11.13
N GLY A 1023 12.43 5.01 -10.49
CA GLY A 1023 12.64 6.31 -11.21
C GLY A 1023 13.92 6.34 -12.03
N ILE A 1024 14.94 5.60 -11.26
CA ILE A 1024 16.25 5.56 -11.92
C ILE A 1024 16.19 4.60 -13.13
N CYS A 1025 15.41 3.73 -13.11
CA CYS A 1025 15.21 2.73 -14.19
C CYS A 1025 14.30 3.28 -15.29
N ALA A 1026 13.07 4.09 -15.03
CA ALA A 1026 12.10 4.70 -15.99
C ALA A 1026 12.76 5.83 -16.78
N VAL A 1027 13.76 6.44 -16.06
CA VAL A 1027 14.43 7.58 -16.71
C VAL A 1027 15.56 7.10 -17.59
N SER A 1028 16.20 6.05 -17.06
CA SER A 1028 17.38 5.50 -17.81
C SER A 1028 16.94 4.78 -19.07
N ILE A 1029 15.81 4.24 -19.14
CA ILE A 1029 15.31 3.43 -20.26
C ILE A 1029 14.51 4.31 -21.22
N SER A 1030 13.75 5.31 -20.79
CA SER A 1030 12.98 6.30 -21.59
C SER A 1030 13.87 7.28 -22.32
N LEU A 1031 15.27 7.33 -21.65
CA LEU A 1031 16.24 8.27 -22.30
C LEU A 1031 17.00 7.53 -23.40
N ILE A 1032 16.84 6.18 -23.30
CA ILE A 1032 17.66 5.39 -24.23
C ILE A 1032 16.74 4.80 -25.31
N THR A 1033 15.38 5.20 -25.42
CA THR A 1033 14.38 4.77 -26.42
C THR A 1033 13.79 5.96 -27.18
N LYS A 1034 12.98 5.59 -28.29
CA LYS A 1034 12.47 6.65 -29.19
C LYS A 1034 11.35 7.44 -28.50
N PRO A 1035 11.40 8.91 -28.76
CA PRO A 1035 10.42 9.78 -28.10
C PRO A 1035 9.07 9.78 -28.81
N ILE A 1036 7.97 10.03 -28.21
CA ILE A 1036 6.54 10.06 -28.65
C ILE A 1036 6.26 11.41 -29.29
N ASP A 1037 5.62 11.32 -30.38
CA ASP A 1037 5.29 12.56 -31.11
C ASP A 1037 4.44 13.50 -30.24
N SER A 1038 4.71 14.75 -30.30
CA SER A 1038 4.14 15.80 -29.43
C SER A 1038 2.65 16.01 -29.72
N ARG A 1039 2.11 15.64 -30.90
CA ARG A 1039 0.68 15.74 -31.24
C ARG A 1039 -0.14 14.67 -30.52
N CYS A 1040 0.50 13.62 -30.06
CA CYS A 1040 -0.17 12.51 -29.34
C CYS A 1040 -0.22 12.81 -27.84
N LEU A 1041 0.42 13.98 -27.41
CA LEU A 1041 0.59 14.24 -25.97
C LEU A 1041 -0.24 15.45 -25.57
N GLU A 1042 -1.06 16.01 -26.55
CA GLU A 1042 -1.90 17.19 -26.24
C GLU A 1042 -3.02 16.82 -25.26
N ARG A 1043 -3.22 17.53 -24.02
CA ARG A 1043 -4.27 17.41 -22.97
C ARG A 1043 -4.05 16.17 -22.10
N LEU A 1044 -2.73 15.57 -22.18
CA LEU A 1044 -2.45 14.32 -21.42
C LEU A 1044 -1.26 14.53 -20.49
N THR A 1045 -0.53 15.73 -20.71
CA THR A 1045 0.55 16.14 -19.78
C THR A 1045 0.20 17.46 -19.13
N TRP A 1046 0.70 17.54 -17.91
CA TRP A 1046 0.37 18.78 -17.16
C TRP A 1046 0.70 20.03 -17.98
N TRP A 1047 1.66 19.82 -18.86
CA TRP A 1047 2.15 21.03 -19.58
C TRP A 1047 1.31 21.26 -20.85
N SER A 1048 0.44 20.31 -21.25
CA SER A 1048 -0.39 20.43 -22.47
C SER A 1048 -1.88 20.35 -22.10
N ARG A 1049 -2.22 20.75 -20.78
CA ARG A 1049 -3.60 20.49 -20.28
C ARG A 1049 -4.57 21.52 -20.86
N ASN A 1050 -4.00 22.73 -21.35
CA ASN A 1050 -4.94 23.74 -21.91
C ASN A 1050 -4.69 23.90 -23.41
N SER A 1051 -4.08 22.88 -24.01
CA SER A 1051 -3.72 23.02 -25.45
C SER A 1051 -4.97 22.85 -26.33
N LYS A 1052 -5.21 23.79 -27.45
CA LYS A 1052 -6.41 23.79 -28.32
C LYS A 1052 -6.12 23.03 -29.62
N GLN A 1053 -4.94 22.40 -29.67
CA GLN A 1053 -4.53 21.65 -30.88
C GLN A 1053 -5.15 20.23 -30.85
N PRO A 1054 -5.66 19.74 -32.14
CA PRO A 1054 -6.29 18.42 -32.24
C PRO A 1054 -5.28 17.29 -31.99
N ARG A 1055 -5.77 16.43 -30.97
CA ARG A 1055 -4.93 15.31 -30.45
C ARG A 1055 -4.98 14.12 -31.41
N LEU A 1056 -3.77 13.65 -31.90
CA LEU A 1056 -3.63 12.42 -32.70
C LEU A 1056 -3.58 11.18 -31.79
N ASP A 1057 -4.59 10.23 -31.97
CA ASP A 1057 -4.67 8.98 -31.18
C ASP A 1057 -3.41 8.12 -31.38
N ILE A 1058 -2.85 7.85 -30.26
CA ILE A 1058 -1.52 7.22 -30.16
C ILE A 1058 -1.55 5.85 -30.85
N ASP A 1059 -2.86 5.21 -30.94
CA ASP A 1059 -3.00 3.92 -31.64
C ASP A 1059 -2.91 4.10 -33.16
N LYS A 1060 -3.25 5.32 -33.64
CA LYS A 1060 -3.21 5.71 -35.06
C LYS A 1060 -1.80 6.16 -35.47
N TRP A 1061 -1.03 6.74 -34.54
CA TRP A 1061 0.39 7.11 -34.71
C TRP A 1061 1.29 5.87 -34.74
N MET A 1062 0.98 4.93 -33.93
CA MET A 1062 1.79 3.69 -33.82
C MET A 1062 1.49 2.77 -35.00
N ALA A 1063 0.27 2.88 -35.79
CA ALA A 1063 -0.15 2.07 -36.95
C ALA A 1063 0.34 2.72 -38.25
N GLY A 1064 1.25 3.86 -38.26
CA GLY A 1064 1.99 4.45 -39.41
C GLY A 1064 1.04 5.12 -40.40
N GLU A 1065 -0.35 5.52 -40.13
CA GLU A 1065 -1.31 6.17 -41.06
C GLU A 1065 -1.08 7.69 -41.08
N GLU A 1066 -0.40 8.39 -42.32
CA GLU A 1066 -0.18 9.85 -42.50
C GLU A 1066 -1.51 10.61 -42.50
N VAL A 1067 -1.84 11.39 -41.40
CA VAL A 1067 -3.04 12.24 -41.28
C VAL A 1067 -2.83 13.51 -42.12
N PHE A 1068 -3.12 13.64 -43.55
CA PHE A 1068 -3.32 14.77 -44.46
C PHE A 1068 -3.91 15.98 -43.71
N GLU A 1069 -2.97 17.05 -43.58
CA GLU A 1069 -3.43 18.40 -43.20
C GLU A 1069 -4.62 18.84 -44.04
N PRO A 1070 -5.73 19.35 -43.47
CA PRO A 1070 -6.35 20.22 -44.50
C PRO A 1070 -5.86 21.66 -44.40
N MET A 1071 -4.95 22.15 -45.45
CA MET A 1071 -4.83 23.45 -46.17
C MET A 1071 -6.15 24.22 -46.14
N SER A 1072 -6.20 25.36 -45.33
CA SER A 1072 -6.45 26.80 -45.60
C SER A 1072 -7.81 27.00 -46.25
N ASP A 1073 -8.77 27.53 -45.48
CA ASP A 1073 -9.58 28.68 -45.96
C ASP A 1073 -11.02 28.50 -45.50
N LEU A 1074 -11.38 29.16 -44.34
CA LEU A 1074 -12.63 29.95 -44.42
C LEU A 1074 -13.04 30.40 -43.03
N ASP A 1075 -12.51 31.64 -42.57
CA ASP A 1075 -13.51 32.72 -42.37
C ASP A 1075 -12.87 33.86 -41.58
N ASP A 1076 -12.07 34.76 -42.25
CA ASP A 1076 -12.20 36.23 -42.36
C ASP A 1076 -13.30 36.61 -43.34
N LYS A 1077 -14.54 36.83 -42.82
CA LYS A 1077 -15.26 38.07 -43.21
C LYS A 1077 -16.76 37.86 -42.99
N GLU A 1078 -17.34 38.33 -41.87
CA GLU A 1078 -18.06 39.63 -41.84
C GLU A 1078 -19.46 39.43 -41.27
N GLY A 1079 -19.72 39.99 -39.99
CA GLY A 1079 -20.76 41.06 -40.09
C GLY A 1079 -20.98 41.69 -38.70
N SER A 1080 -20.19 42.75 -38.33
CA SER A 1080 -20.63 44.14 -38.11
C SER A 1080 -21.41 44.67 -39.31
N THR A 1081 -22.77 44.62 -39.21
CA THR A 1081 -23.50 45.76 -39.83
C THR A 1081 -24.67 46.15 -38.93
N ASN A 1082 -24.59 47.36 -38.30
CA ASN A 1082 -25.32 48.64 -38.44
C ASN A 1082 -26.51 48.67 -37.48
N VAL A 1083 -26.45 49.64 -36.49
CA VAL A 1083 -27.37 50.81 -36.50
C VAL A 1083 -26.94 51.75 -35.37
N ASN A 1084 -26.38 53.00 -35.70
CA ASN A 1084 -26.84 54.40 -35.60
C ASN A 1084 -26.73 54.91 -34.16
N HIS A 1085 -25.82 55.86 -33.90
CA HIS A 1085 -26.11 57.27 -33.53
C HIS A 1085 -24.79 58.02 -33.34
N LYS A 1086 -24.39 58.90 -34.33
CA LYS A 1086 -24.18 60.36 -34.50
C LYS A 1086 -23.13 60.88 -33.51
N ASP A 1087 -22.01 61.38 -34.09
CA ASP A 1087 -21.58 62.80 -34.03
C ASP A 1087 -20.05 62.87 -34.06
N ASN A 1088 -19.48 63.35 -35.24
CA ASN A 1088 -18.85 64.62 -35.68
C ASN A 1088 -17.40 64.70 -35.20
N ASN A 1089 -16.45 64.62 -36.17
CA ASN A 1089 -15.56 65.69 -36.68
C ASN A 1089 -14.11 65.45 -36.24
N SER A 1090 -13.24 65.14 -37.25
CA SER A 1090 -12.21 65.95 -37.93
C SER A 1090 -10.81 65.61 -37.41
N LYS A 1091 -10.04 65.00 -38.33
CA LYS A 1091 -8.95 65.57 -39.15
C LYS A 1091 -7.59 65.12 -38.62
N GLU A 1092 -6.93 64.21 -39.40
CA GLU A 1092 -5.81 64.25 -40.38
C GLU A 1092 -4.58 64.94 -39.79
N ASN A 1093 -3.53 64.19 -39.73
CA ASN A 1093 -2.26 64.37 -40.47
C ASN A 1093 -1.06 64.15 -39.53
N GLY A 1094 -0.23 63.18 -39.96
CA GLY A 1094 1.08 63.61 -40.54
C GLY A 1094 2.22 62.74 -39.96
N THR A 1095 2.63 61.83 -40.81
CA THR A 1095 3.90 61.42 -41.41
C THR A 1095 4.67 60.52 -40.43
#